data_AF-A0A2D6QZN6-F1
#
_entry.id   AF-A0A2D6QZN6-F1
#
_cell.length_a   1.000
_cell.length_b   1.000
_cell.length_c   1.000
_cell.angle_alpha   90.00
_cell.angle_beta   90.00
_cell.angle_gamma   90.00
#
_symmetry.space_group_name_H-M   'P 1'
#
loop_
_entity.id
_entity.type
_entity.pdbx_description
1 polymer ?
#
loop_
_entity_poly.entity_id
_entity_poly.type
_entity_poly.pdbx_seq_one_letter_code
_entity_poly.pdbx_strand_id
1 'polypeptide(L)'
;MPSRFGRILDPLWAPWAPRPTVGALPWLARTMPMPVSLSPTLALALALALALTPATAWTQPGGRTYPSARHGGNYMHNYYLPPAPSSTPWAPSWSPDGRWIAVAMSGSIWRVDPETGRADEVSYNDKYHSMPDWSPDGRWIVYTADDGGETLQLEVVDVETGIAHALTDDEFIYTDPVYSPDGTQVAYVSTKPNGYFNVYVRAVRDGQWAGDEIAVTEDHAFGRSRLYFGEWDMHLTPAWLPDGRELLLVSNRDVPLGSGNVIRVPAMALGIEEAQTVLAEQTLYRARPDVSIDGRRFIYSSTSGSADQFSNLYVQPTSGGEPYKMTFFANDAFHPRWSPDGEWIAYVSNAGGLPQLALLETYGGAQRTVEITDRRWKRPMGVLTLQTRHGATAETTAARVHLTAADGKFYAPADAYARVSGAGDRIFHSRGVARLELPVGTVNLTVAKGFEFWPRELTAEITAGDVTAVVVDLDPMTDMAAKGWYSGSTHVHMNYAGNLHNTLDNMMMMSDAEDQDIVNEQVANKDNRILDHQIFVPGGGAHPLSTPDRVLVVGQEYRPPFYGHVFMFGLEDHLISPFTTGYEGTAIESLYPSNTDMFRKAKAQGATVGYVHAFFGSADPLEGALGGGKGFMVDAALGTTDAVEWSGAGRAGFYPVYAAWNNGLRVTAVGGEDSISNLHASKLVGSVRTYVHTGARGLTMEAWFDGLRAGRAFVTTGPLVELTVDGALPGETVNLPSEGGTVELRARVRSITPIDSLLLVRNGEVIEEVTVRGDRRDAELSRSLTVTESGWYHLRVAGRPEDRFPLDAGFAQAFTNPVWVHVGDQPVRSRAAAEYSLRWIDKLQELADAWPGWRSDPERAHVFAQFEQAREIYRRLAAEADAR
;
A
#
# COMPACT_ATOMS: atom_id res chain seq x y z
N MET A 1 -33.85 -10.54 46.88
CA MET A 1 -34.05 -9.10 47.15
C MET A 1 -32.77 -8.34 46.78
N PRO A 2 -32.81 -7.04 46.42
CA PRO A 2 -32.14 -6.65 45.18
C PRO A 2 -31.23 -5.39 45.19
N SER A 3 -30.28 -5.37 44.26
CA SER A 3 -29.82 -4.19 43.50
C SER A 3 -29.41 -4.70 42.10
N ARG A 4 -29.96 -4.24 40.97
CA ARG A 4 -29.93 -2.89 40.37
C ARG A 4 -28.52 -2.36 40.07
N PHE A 5 -27.99 -2.77 38.91
CA PHE A 5 -27.17 -1.92 38.04
C PHE A 5 -27.74 -1.98 36.61
N GLY A 6 -27.57 -0.90 35.83
CA GLY A 6 -28.21 -0.72 34.52
C GLY A 6 -27.34 -1.16 33.35
N ARG A 7 -27.97 -1.43 32.19
CA ARG A 7 -27.26 -1.59 30.91
C ARG A 7 -26.87 -0.21 30.36
N ILE A 8 -25.58 0.10 30.32
CA ILE A 8 -24.97 1.08 29.41
C ILE A 8 -23.57 0.58 29.06
N LEU A 9 -23.41 -0.08 27.90
CA LEU A 9 -22.15 -0.32 27.20
C LEU A 9 -22.49 -0.72 25.75
N ASP A 10 -22.45 0.26 24.84
CA ASP A 10 -22.32 0.00 23.39
C ASP A 10 -20.89 0.39 23.00
N PRO A 11 -20.10 -0.50 22.36
CA PRO A 11 -18.76 -0.17 21.94
C PRO A 11 -18.76 0.68 20.67
N LEU A 12 -17.98 1.77 20.70
CA LEU A 12 -17.52 2.50 19.52
C LEU A 12 -16.55 1.62 18.69
N TRP A 13 -16.15 2.10 17.49
CA TRP A 13 -15.21 1.46 16.55
C TRP A 13 -15.76 0.43 15.55
N ALA A 14 -16.91 0.74 14.93
CA ALA A 14 -17.21 0.34 13.54
C ALA A 14 -18.19 1.34 12.90
N PRO A 15 -18.17 1.56 11.57
CA PRO A 15 -19.32 2.13 10.85
C PRO A 15 -20.40 1.04 10.73
N TRP A 16 -21.43 1.11 11.57
CA TRP A 16 -22.41 0.03 11.74
C TRP A 16 -23.27 -0.22 10.49
N ALA A 17 -23.37 -1.49 10.09
CA ALA A 17 -24.48 -1.99 9.29
C ALA A 17 -25.69 -2.35 10.20
N PRO A 18 -26.94 -2.12 9.78
CA PRO A 18 -28.10 -2.27 10.66
C PRO A 18 -28.52 -3.73 10.87
N ARG A 19 -28.80 -4.11 12.13
CA ARG A 19 -29.55 -5.33 12.48
C ARG A 19 -31.04 -5.00 12.70
N PRO A 20 -32.00 -5.69 12.06
CA PRO A 20 -33.43 -5.51 12.35
C PRO A 20 -33.84 -6.26 13.62
N THR A 21 -34.57 -5.60 14.52
CA THR A 21 -35.16 -6.23 15.72
C THR A 21 -36.66 -6.40 15.57
N VAL A 22 -37.14 -7.65 15.52
CA VAL A 22 -38.57 -7.99 15.72
C VAL A 22 -38.66 -9.18 16.66
N GLY A 23 -39.48 -9.06 17.71
CA GLY A 23 -39.69 -10.13 18.69
C GLY A 23 -40.71 -11.17 18.21
N ALA A 24 -40.55 -12.43 18.64
CA ALA A 24 -41.47 -13.52 18.33
C ALA A 24 -42.64 -13.60 19.34
N LEU A 25 -43.79 -14.13 18.90
CA LEU A 25 -44.75 -15.04 19.57
C LEU A 25 -45.95 -15.32 18.59
N PRO A 26 -46.77 -16.39 18.75
CA PRO A 26 -47.21 -17.19 17.59
C PRO A 26 -48.72 -17.51 17.50
N TRP A 27 -49.19 -18.08 16.36
CA TRP A 27 -50.00 -19.32 16.22
C TRP A 27 -50.56 -19.54 14.77
N LEU A 28 -51.15 -20.73 14.54
CA LEU A 28 -51.80 -21.30 13.33
C LEU A 28 -52.55 -20.31 12.39
N ALA A 29 -52.75 -20.55 11.08
CA ALA A 29 -53.17 -21.82 10.45
C ALA A 29 -52.95 -21.93 8.90
N ARG A 30 -53.44 -23.04 8.31
CA ARG A 30 -53.51 -23.39 6.84
C ARG A 30 -54.23 -22.27 6.03
N THR A 31 -54.05 -22.05 4.71
CA THR A 31 -54.05 -22.97 3.53
C THR A 31 -53.40 -22.36 2.26
N MET A 32 -53.08 -23.20 1.25
CA MET A 32 -52.84 -22.84 -0.17
C MET A 32 -54.18 -22.54 -0.94
N PRO A 33 -54.23 -22.09 -2.23
CA PRO A 33 -53.17 -21.92 -3.25
C PRO A 33 -53.16 -20.57 -4.06
N MET A 34 -52.31 -20.53 -5.10
CA MET A 34 -52.17 -19.55 -6.21
C MET A 34 -53.41 -19.47 -7.16
N PRO A 35 -53.40 -18.73 -8.31
CA PRO A 35 -52.64 -17.55 -8.78
C PRO A 35 -53.57 -16.43 -9.35
N VAL A 36 -53.03 -15.40 -10.04
CA VAL A 36 -53.44 -14.89 -11.38
C VAL A 36 -52.51 -13.73 -11.80
N SER A 37 -52.50 -13.31 -13.08
CA SER A 37 -51.42 -12.54 -13.72
C SER A 37 -51.88 -11.34 -14.58
N LEU A 38 -50.86 -10.58 -15.07
CA LEU A 38 -50.84 -9.62 -16.19
C LEU A 38 -51.26 -8.14 -15.96
N SER A 39 -50.64 -7.29 -16.79
CA SER A 39 -50.54 -5.81 -16.78
C SER A 39 -51.45 -5.19 -17.88
N PRO A 40 -51.33 -3.92 -18.37
CA PRO A 40 -50.47 -2.78 -17.98
C PRO A 40 -51.13 -1.35 -18.00
N THR A 41 -50.34 -0.28 -17.73
CA THR A 41 -50.54 1.17 -18.09
C THR A 41 -51.78 1.91 -17.51
N LEU A 42 -51.81 3.22 -17.18
CA LEU A 42 -50.98 4.47 -17.30
C LEU A 42 -51.55 5.46 -16.20
N ALA A 43 -50.99 6.57 -15.68
CA ALA A 43 -49.69 7.30 -15.67
C ALA A 43 -49.68 8.36 -14.53
N LEU A 44 -48.49 8.87 -14.11
CA LEU A 44 -48.24 10.08 -13.27
C LEU A 44 -48.85 10.10 -11.82
N ALA A 45 -48.26 10.73 -10.80
CA ALA A 45 -46.94 11.34 -10.59
C ALA A 45 -46.61 11.46 -9.07
N LEU A 46 -45.33 11.73 -8.73
CA LEU A 46 -44.80 12.19 -7.42
C LEU A 46 -45.13 11.37 -6.15
N ALA A 47 -44.13 10.67 -5.59
CA ALA A 47 -43.66 10.82 -4.19
C ALA A 47 -42.47 9.89 -3.86
N LEU A 48 -41.54 10.37 -3.02
CA LEU A 48 -40.49 9.65 -2.29
C LEU A 48 -39.79 8.46 -2.99
N ALA A 49 -38.74 8.76 -3.75
CA ALA A 49 -37.65 7.81 -3.96
C ALA A 49 -36.73 7.80 -2.72
N LEU A 50 -36.99 6.89 -1.77
CA LEU A 50 -36.03 6.54 -0.71
C LEU A 50 -34.92 5.69 -1.32
N ALA A 51 -34.00 6.35 -2.04
CA ALA A 51 -32.83 5.69 -2.61
C ALA A 51 -31.89 5.23 -1.49
N LEU A 52 -31.66 3.92 -1.41
CA LEU A 52 -30.62 3.35 -0.57
C LEU A 52 -29.26 3.86 -1.03
N THR A 53 -28.62 4.72 -0.23
CA THR A 53 -27.23 5.11 -0.46
C THR A 53 -26.33 3.91 -0.15
N PRO A 54 -25.50 3.44 -1.10
CA PRO A 54 -24.52 2.39 -0.79
C PRO A 54 -23.51 2.91 0.23
N ALA A 55 -23.11 2.06 1.18
CA ALA A 55 -22.12 2.43 2.18
C ALA A 55 -20.78 2.76 1.51
N THR A 56 -20.18 3.89 1.87
CA THR A 56 -18.87 4.32 1.39
C THR A 56 -17.77 3.44 1.97
N ALA A 57 -17.47 2.35 1.28
CA ALA A 57 -16.25 1.58 1.51
C ALA A 57 -15.03 2.51 1.37
N TRP A 58 -14.01 2.30 2.21
CA TRP A 58 -12.74 3.02 2.12
C TRP A 58 -11.93 2.46 0.94
N THR A 59 -12.24 2.96 -0.26
CA THR A 59 -11.50 2.62 -1.47
C THR A 59 -10.14 3.30 -1.45
N GLN A 60 -9.09 2.51 -1.29
CA GLN A 60 -7.86 2.73 -2.06
C GLN A 60 -8.25 2.96 -3.54
N PRO A 61 -7.65 3.92 -4.27
CA PRO A 61 -8.03 4.23 -5.65
C PRO A 61 -7.46 3.20 -6.65
N GLY A 62 -7.92 1.96 -6.50
CA GLY A 62 -7.71 0.79 -7.36
C GLY A 62 -8.84 -0.21 -7.05
N GLY A 63 -9.22 -1.04 -8.01
CA GLY A 63 -10.28 -2.04 -7.79
C GLY A 63 -9.93 -2.99 -6.64
N ARG A 64 -10.93 -3.51 -5.92
CA ARG A 64 -10.72 -4.61 -4.97
C ARG A 64 -10.24 -5.82 -5.76
N THR A 65 -8.94 -6.10 -5.71
CA THR A 65 -8.36 -7.33 -6.25
C THR A 65 -9.05 -8.50 -5.55
N TYR A 66 -9.62 -9.41 -6.35
CA TYR A 66 -10.44 -10.55 -5.94
C TYR A 66 -11.73 -10.13 -5.18
N PRO A 67 -12.78 -9.66 -5.88
CA PRO A 67 -13.98 -9.08 -5.26
C PRO A 67 -14.78 -10.04 -4.36
N SER A 68 -14.61 -11.36 -4.49
CA SER A 68 -15.24 -12.36 -3.61
C SER A 68 -14.61 -12.45 -2.21
N ALA A 69 -13.41 -11.91 -2.00
CA ALA A 69 -12.78 -11.88 -0.68
C ALA A 69 -13.31 -10.76 0.22
N ARG A 70 -13.58 -11.11 1.48
CA ARG A 70 -13.95 -10.15 2.54
C ARG A 70 -12.76 -9.72 3.40
N HIS A 71 -11.73 -10.56 3.51
CA HIS A 71 -10.38 -10.15 3.95
C HIS A 71 -9.54 -9.73 2.74
N GLY A 72 -8.55 -8.85 2.94
CA GLY A 72 -7.68 -8.39 1.85
C GLY A 72 -7.24 -6.93 1.98
N GLY A 73 -6.47 -6.62 3.02
CA GLY A 73 -5.69 -5.38 3.05
C GLY A 73 -4.39 -5.52 2.24
N ASN A 74 -3.71 -4.41 1.94
CA ASN A 74 -2.48 -4.38 1.14
C ASN A 74 -1.41 -5.40 1.61
N TYR A 75 -1.26 -5.56 2.93
CA TYR A 75 -0.35 -6.54 3.53
C TYR A 75 -0.74 -7.99 3.27
N MET A 76 -2.04 -8.32 3.24
CA MET A 76 -2.48 -9.69 2.94
C MET A 76 -2.16 -10.02 1.48
N HIS A 77 -2.53 -9.12 0.55
CA HIS A 77 -2.22 -9.30 -0.87
C HIS A 77 -0.71 -9.47 -1.13
N ASN A 78 0.13 -8.67 -0.47
CA ASN A 78 1.59 -8.76 -0.64
C ASN A 78 2.29 -9.85 0.17
N TYR A 79 1.69 -10.44 1.21
CA TYR A 79 2.35 -11.43 2.06
C TYR A 79 1.77 -12.85 1.90
N TYR A 80 0.52 -12.99 1.44
CA TYR A 80 -0.18 -14.27 1.35
C TYR A 80 -0.40 -14.73 -0.11
N LEU A 81 -1.00 -13.84 -0.92
CA LEU A 81 -1.44 -14.13 -2.27
C LEU A 81 -0.25 -14.14 -3.26
N PRO A 82 -0.37 -14.86 -4.40
CA PRO A 82 0.76 -15.02 -5.30
C PRO A 82 1.10 -13.71 -6.03
N PRO A 83 2.39 -13.41 -6.27
CA PRO A 83 2.79 -12.23 -7.03
C PRO A 83 2.49 -12.38 -8.53
N ALA A 84 1.38 -11.79 -8.96
CA ALA A 84 0.99 -11.63 -10.36
C ALA A 84 1.11 -10.15 -10.79
N PRO A 85 2.22 -9.72 -11.41
CA PRO A 85 3.27 -10.53 -12.05
C PRO A 85 4.49 -10.83 -11.16
N SER A 86 5.32 -11.77 -11.60
CA SER A 86 6.63 -12.11 -11.04
C SER A 86 7.60 -12.56 -12.14
N SER A 87 8.87 -12.14 -12.09
CA SER A 87 9.92 -12.43 -13.09
C SER A 87 10.95 -13.48 -12.65
N THR A 88 10.90 -13.93 -11.39
CA THR A 88 11.86 -14.85 -10.75
C THR A 88 11.12 -15.95 -9.95
N PRO A 89 11.81 -17.00 -9.44
CA PRO A 89 11.18 -18.13 -8.77
C PRO A 89 10.42 -17.79 -7.47
N TRP A 90 9.22 -18.35 -7.33
CA TRP A 90 8.40 -18.29 -6.12
C TRP A 90 7.76 -19.65 -5.81
N ALA A 91 7.41 -19.88 -4.53
CA ALA A 91 6.72 -21.08 -4.02
C ALA A 91 7.29 -22.43 -4.53
N PRO A 92 8.43 -22.90 -3.99
CA PRO A 92 8.95 -24.22 -4.32
C PRO A 92 8.02 -25.36 -3.88
N SER A 93 8.05 -26.46 -4.63
CA SER A 93 7.61 -27.80 -4.19
C SER A 93 8.50 -28.87 -4.86
N TRP A 94 9.00 -29.83 -4.10
CA TRP A 94 9.92 -30.87 -4.61
C TRP A 94 9.19 -31.96 -5.39
N SER A 95 9.82 -32.49 -6.46
CA SER A 95 9.37 -33.74 -7.06
C SER A 95 9.57 -34.91 -6.06
N PRO A 96 8.72 -35.95 -6.07
CA PRO A 96 8.85 -37.08 -5.15
C PRO A 96 10.18 -37.86 -5.25
N ASP A 97 10.89 -37.73 -6.38
CA ASP A 97 12.22 -38.33 -6.60
C ASP A 97 13.40 -37.41 -6.21
N GLY A 98 13.12 -36.21 -5.69
CA GLY A 98 14.11 -35.23 -5.24
C GLY A 98 14.93 -34.55 -6.34
N ARG A 99 14.67 -34.85 -7.63
CA ARG A 99 15.49 -34.34 -8.74
C ARG A 99 15.09 -32.97 -9.26
N TRP A 100 13.87 -32.52 -8.96
CA TRP A 100 13.32 -31.27 -9.48
C TRP A 100 12.61 -30.49 -8.38
N ILE A 101 12.55 -29.18 -8.55
CA ILE A 101 11.74 -28.28 -7.74
C ILE A 101 10.77 -27.56 -8.69
N ALA A 102 9.47 -27.76 -8.50
CA ALA A 102 8.47 -26.94 -9.18
C ALA A 102 8.45 -25.53 -8.56
N VAL A 103 8.38 -24.50 -9.41
CA VAL A 103 8.29 -23.09 -8.99
C VAL A 103 7.35 -22.32 -9.89
N ALA A 104 6.78 -21.24 -9.36
CA ALA A 104 6.17 -20.18 -10.15
C ALA A 104 7.25 -19.23 -10.68
N MET A 105 7.24 -18.89 -11.97
CA MET A 105 8.13 -17.87 -12.55
C MET A 105 7.55 -17.37 -13.88
N SER A 106 7.64 -16.07 -14.17
CA SER A 106 7.16 -15.47 -15.43
C SER A 106 5.70 -15.84 -15.75
N GLY A 107 4.84 -15.83 -14.73
CA GLY A 107 3.42 -16.17 -14.83
C GLY A 107 3.11 -17.59 -15.29
N SER A 108 4.04 -18.54 -15.13
CA SER A 108 3.97 -19.93 -15.60
C SER A 108 4.55 -20.88 -14.52
N ILE A 109 4.19 -22.17 -14.54
CA ILE A 109 4.85 -23.17 -13.67
C ILE A 109 6.05 -23.77 -14.41
N TRP A 110 7.18 -23.88 -13.71
CA TRP A 110 8.43 -24.46 -14.18
C TRP A 110 8.88 -25.59 -13.28
N ARG A 111 9.64 -26.56 -13.80
CA ARG A 111 10.47 -27.46 -13.00
C ARG A 111 11.93 -27.06 -13.13
N VAL A 112 12.62 -26.89 -12.01
CA VAL A 112 14.02 -26.47 -11.92
C VAL A 112 14.87 -27.64 -11.43
N ASP A 113 15.97 -27.88 -12.13
CA ASP A 113 17.02 -28.84 -11.77
C ASP A 113 18.00 -28.14 -10.79
N PRO A 114 18.02 -28.51 -9.49
CA PRO A 114 18.73 -27.76 -8.45
C PRO A 114 20.26 -27.86 -8.53
N GLU A 115 20.80 -28.79 -9.32
CA GLU A 115 22.25 -28.96 -9.50
C GLU A 115 22.78 -28.21 -10.74
N THR A 116 21.95 -28.07 -11.79
CA THR A 116 22.37 -27.45 -13.06
C THR A 116 21.78 -26.08 -13.33
N GLY A 117 20.69 -25.68 -12.65
CA GLY A 117 20.01 -24.41 -12.92
C GLY A 117 19.19 -24.40 -14.21
N ARG A 118 18.93 -25.57 -14.82
CA ARG A 118 18.00 -25.71 -15.94
C ARG A 118 16.57 -25.64 -15.44
N ALA A 119 15.75 -24.82 -16.08
CA ALA A 119 14.32 -24.72 -15.86
C ALA A 119 13.54 -25.13 -17.12
N ASP A 120 12.74 -26.18 -17.05
CA ASP A 120 11.78 -26.54 -18.10
C ASP A 120 10.40 -25.96 -17.74
N GLU A 121 9.73 -25.29 -18.68
CA GLU A 121 8.35 -24.81 -18.49
C GLU A 121 7.37 -26.00 -18.51
N VAL A 122 6.38 -26.00 -17.62
CA VAL A 122 5.39 -27.09 -17.46
C VAL A 122 4.00 -26.66 -17.89
N SER A 123 3.47 -25.54 -17.39
CA SER A 123 2.14 -25.03 -17.74
C SER A 123 2.15 -23.53 -18.04
N TYR A 124 1.44 -23.13 -19.10
CA TYR A 124 1.20 -21.74 -19.48
C TYR A 124 -0.19 -21.59 -20.12
N ASN A 125 -0.83 -20.45 -19.86
CA ASN A 125 -2.01 -19.91 -20.55
C ASN A 125 -1.95 -18.36 -20.43
N ASP A 126 -3.10 -17.68 -20.39
CA ASP A 126 -3.32 -16.25 -20.14
C ASP A 126 -3.28 -15.83 -18.65
N LYS A 127 -3.63 -16.72 -17.72
CA LYS A 127 -3.58 -16.52 -16.26
C LYS A 127 -2.17 -16.62 -15.67
N TYR A 128 -1.90 -15.98 -14.54
CA TYR A 128 -0.60 -16.12 -13.84
C TYR A 128 -0.62 -17.36 -12.93
N HIS A 129 0.24 -18.34 -13.21
CA HIS A 129 0.31 -19.55 -12.39
C HIS A 129 1.21 -19.39 -11.17
N SER A 130 0.81 -19.94 -10.02
CA SER A 130 1.61 -19.97 -8.81
C SER A 130 1.23 -21.11 -7.85
N MET A 131 1.91 -21.21 -6.71
CA MET A 131 1.65 -22.19 -5.65
C MET A 131 1.57 -23.66 -6.15
N PRO A 132 2.58 -24.16 -6.87
CA PRO A 132 2.59 -25.54 -7.35
C PRO A 132 2.80 -26.55 -6.21
N ASP A 133 2.16 -27.71 -6.30
CA ASP A 133 2.47 -28.89 -5.49
C ASP A 133 2.39 -30.19 -6.30
N TRP A 134 3.36 -31.10 -6.11
CA TRP A 134 3.45 -32.36 -6.85
C TRP A 134 2.56 -33.45 -6.25
N SER A 135 1.94 -34.27 -7.09
CA SER A 135 1.37 -35.54 -6.64
C SER A 135 2.48 -36.52 -6.22
N PRO A 136 2.28 -37.37 -5.19
CA PRO A 136 3.30 -38.33 -4.73
C PRO A 136 3.75 -39.38 -5.76
N ASP A 137 3.00 -39.58 -6.85
CA ASP A 137 3.39 -40.43 -7.99
C ASP A 137 4.28 -39.70 -9.02
N GLY A 138 4.49 -38.39 -8.86
CA GLY A 138 5.29 -37.54 -9.75
C GLY A 138 4.63 -37.24 -11.10
N ARG A 139 3.36 -37.59 -11.30
CA ARG A 139 2.66 -37.43 -12.58
C ARG A 139 1.98 -36.08 -12.74
N TRP A 140 1.50 -35.47 -11.66
CA TRP A 140 0.68 -34.26 -11.70
C TRP A 140 1.31 -33.14 -10.87
N ILE A 141 1.05 -31.90 -11.27
CA ILE A 141 1.24 -30.71 -10.42
C ILE A 141 -0.09 -29.97 -10.34
N VAL A 142 -0.62 -29.78 -9.14
CA VAL A 142 -1.73 -28.87 -8.86
C VAL A 142 -1.17 -27.47 -8.60
N TYR A 143 -1.85 -26.42 -9.05
CA TYR A 143 -1.40 -25.03 -8.89
C TYR A 143 -2.57 -24.05 -8.84
N THR A 144 -2.33 -22.86 -8.31
CA THR A 144 -3.28 -21.73 -8.37
C THR A 144 -3.05 -20.93 -9.64
N ALA A 145 -4.13 -20.57 -10.34
CA ALA A 145 -4.11 -19.73 -11.54
C ALA A 145 -4.90 -18.43 -11.32
N ASP A 146 -4.21 -17.30 -11.41
CA ASP A 146 -4.73 -15.95 -11.21
C ASP A 146 -5.20 -15.32 -12.53
N ASP A 147 -6.50 -15.06 -12.63
CA ASP A 147 -7.14 -14.32 -13.73
C ASP A 147 -6.96 -12.81 -13.55
N GLY A 148 -5.68 -12.39 -13.54
CA GLY A 148 -5.23 -11.02 -13.57
C GLY A 148 -5.62 -10.12 -12.38
N GLY A 149 -6.11 -10.68 -11.27
CA GLY A 149 -6.64 -9.96 -10.12
C GLY A 149 -8.15 -10.07 -9.91
N GLU A 150 -8.90 -10.79 -10.76
CA GLU A 150 -10.35 -11.00 -10.61
C GLU A 150 -10.67 -12.32 -9.89
N THR A 151 -10.10 -13.45 -10.32
CA THR A 151 -10.31 -14.76 -9.67
C THR A 151 -9.00 -15.53 -9.49
N LEU A 152 -8.99 -16.48 -8.55
CA LEU A 152 -7.87 -17.38 -8.26
C LEU A 152 -8.42 -18.80 -8.23
N GLN A 153 -8.14 -19.61 -9.26
CA GLN A 153 -8.67 -20.97 -9.39
C GLN A 153 -7.61 -22.03 -9.14
N LEU A 154 -8.03 -23.26 -8.80
CA LEU A 154 -7.15 -24.42 -8.89
C LEU A 154 -7.16 -24.98 -10.32
N GLU A 155 -5.98 -25.24 -10.85
CA GLU A 155 -5.75 -25.97 -12.08
C GLU A 155 -4.73 -27.09 -11.82
N VAL A 156 -4.64 -28.06 -12.71
CA VAL A 156 -3.70 -29.18 -12.58
C VAL A 156 -3.16 -29.58 -13.95
N VAL A 157 -1.88 -29.94 -14.00
CA VAL A 157 -1.15 -30.31 -15.22
C VAL A 157 -0.52 -31.70 -15.11
N ASP A 158 -0.71 -32.53 -16.13
CA ASP A 158 0.01 -33.80 -16.31
C ASP A 158 1.44 -33.48 -16.80
N VAL A 159 2.45 -33.90 -16.04
CA VAL A 159 3.85 -33.45 -16.19
C VAL A 159 4.55 -34.04 -17.41
N GLU A 160 4.09 -35.20 -17.91
CA GLU A 160 4.65 -35.85 -19.09
C GLU A 160 4.05 -35.26 -20.38
N THR A 161 2.72 -35.19 -20.46
CA THR A 161 2.02 -34.66 -21.64
C THR A 161 1.99 -33.14 -21.70
N GLY A 162 2.09 -32.49 -20.53
CA GLY A 162 2.00 -31.04 -20.40
C GLY A 162 0.60 -30.47 -20.66
N ILE A 163 -0.45 -31.31 -20.56
CA ILE A 163 -1.86 -30.95 -20.69
C ILE A 163 -2.37 -30.50 -19.31
N ALA A 164 -3.05 -29.35 -19.28
CA ALA A 164 -3.63 -28.78 -18.06
C ALA A 164 -5.15 -28.56 -18.20
N HIS A 165 -5.86 -28.62 -17.07
CA HIS A 165 -7.29 -28.30 -16.98
C HIS A 165 -7.64 -27.70 -15.61
N ALA A 166 -8.77 -27.00 -15.54
CA ALA A 166 -9.28 -26.44 -14.30
C ALA A 166 -9.87 -27.51 -13.38
N LEU A 167 -9.67 -27.32 -12.07
CA LEU A 167 -10.32 -28.04 -10.98
C LEU A 167 -11.43 -27.21 -10.35
N THR A 168 -11.39 -25.87 -10.47
CA THR A 168 -12.43 -24.95 -10.00
C THR A 168 -12.68 -23.84 -11.04
N ASP A 169 -13.93 -23.38 -11.14
CA ASP A 169 -14.39 -22.44 -12.17
C ASP A 169 -15.51 -21.50 -11.68
N ASP A 170 -15.61 -21.25 -10.37
CA ASP A 170 -16.62 -20.37 -9.73
C ASP A 170 -16.02 -19.06 -9.16
N GLU A 171 -16.83 -18.18 -8.57
CA GLU A 171 -16.41 -16.83 -8.18
C GLU A 171 -15.43 -16.76 -6.99
N PHE A 172 -15.15 -17.89 -6.32
CA PHE A 172 -14.35 -17.93 -5.12
C PHE A 172 -12.84 -17.94 -5.42
N ILE A 173 -12.05 -17.60 -4.41
CA ILE A 173 -10.58 -17.77 -4.41
C ILE A 173 -10.26 -19.20 -3.99
N TYR A 174 -9.21 -19.77 -4.58
CA TYR A 174 -8.58 -21.01 -4.15
C TYR A 174 -7.05 -20.86 -4.16
N THR A 175 -6.42 -21.18 -3.04
CA THR A 175 -4.98 -20.97 -2.77
C THR A 175 -4.38 -22.11 -1.96
N ASP A 176 -3.06 -22.22 -1.96
CA ASP A 176 -2.29 -23.25 -1.23
C ASP A 176 -2.81 -24.70 -1.39
N PRO A 177 -2.93 -25.23 -2.62
CA PRO A 177 -3.28 -26.63 -2.83
C PRO A 177 -2.10 -27.53 -2.45
N VAL A 178 -2.33 -28.58 -1.64
CA VAL A 178 -1.32 -29.58 -1.26
C VAL A 178 -1.87 -31.01 -1.31
N TYR A 179 -1.14 -31.93 -1.94
CA TYR A 179 -1.55 -33.33 -2.04
C TYR A 179 -1.38 -34.06 -0.69
N SER A 180 -2.29 -35.00 -0.40
CA SER A 180 -2.09 -35.95 0.70
C SER A 180 -0.91 -36.88 0.42
N PRO A 181 -0.22 -37.45 1.44
CA PRO A 181 0.96 -38.28 1.24
C PRO A 181 0.74 -39.56 0.42
N ASP A 182 -0.51 -40.00 0.29
CA ASP A 182 -0.95 -41.15 -0.52
C ASP A 182 -1.48 -40.75 -1.92
N GLY A 183 -1.55 -39.45 -2.22
CA GLY A 183 -2.05 -38.89 -3.47
C GLY A 183 -3.56 -39.01 -3.69
N THR A 184 -4.34 -39.45 -2.69
CA THR A 184 -5.79 -39.67 -2.86
C THR A 184 -6.64 -38.42 -2.59
N GLN A 185 -6.07 -37.38 -2.00
CA GLN A 185 -6.75 -36.12 -1.66
C GLN A 185 -5.87 -34.90 -1.93
N VAL A 186 -6.49 -33.72 -2.00
CA VAL A 186 -5.85 -32.40 -1.95
C VAL A 186 -6.49 -31.62 -0.82
N ALA A 187 -5.68 -30.97 0.01
CA ALA A 187 -6.14 -29.91 0.91
C ALA A 187 -5.92 -28.55 0.21
N TYR A 188 -6.84 -27.60 0.38
CA TYR A 188 -6.74 -26.26 -0.20
C TYR A 188 -7.42 -25.22 0.68
N VAL A 189 -6.98 -23.97 0.56
CA VAL A 189 -7.67 -22.80 1.14
C VAL A 189 -8.66 -22.27 0.10
N SER A 190 -9.88 -21.94 0.52
CA SER A 190 -10.87 -21.26 -0.33
C SER A 190 -11.58 -20.12 0.42
N THR A 191 -12.11 -19.12 -0.30
CA THR A 191 -13.01 -18.12 0.29
C THR A 191 -14.47 -18.59 0.44
N LYS A 192 -14.77 -19.85 0.12
CA LYS A 192 -16.10 -20.44 0.37
C LYS A 192 -16.46 -20.47 1.86
N PRO A 193 -17.76 -20.40 2.22
CA PRO A 193 -18.91 -20.11 1.35
C PRO A 193 -19.28 -18.62 1.30
N ASN A 194 -18.79 -17.78 2.23
CA ASN A 194 -19.24 -16.39 2.38
C ASN A 194 -18.21 -15.33 1.94
N GLY A 195 -16.96 -15.69 1.66
CA GLY A 195 -15.86 -14.75 1.34
C GLY A 195 -14.72 -14.72 2.36
N TYR A 196 -14.68 -15.64 3.31
CA TYR A 196 -13.64 -15.75 4.35
C TYR A 196 -12.78 -17.00 4.13
N PHE A 197 -11.50 -16.97 4.55
CA PHE A 197 -10.52 -17.97 4.15
C PHE A 197 -10.61 -19.23 5.02
N ASN A 198 -11.14 -20.32 4.44
CA ASN A 198 -11.34 -21.62 5.08
C ASN A 198 -10.51 -22.73 4.42
N VAL A 199 -10.18 -23.78 5.17
CA VAL A 199 -9.48 -24.96 4.64
C VAL A 199 -10.46 -26.09 4.35
N TYR A 200 -10.31 -26.66 3.16
CA TYR A 200 -11.07 -27.78 2.64
C TYR A 200 -10.14 -28.95 2.30
N VAL A 201 -10.69 -30.16 2.29
CA VAL A 201 -10.06 -31.36 1.74
C VAL A 201 -11.01 -31.99 0.73
N ARG A 202 -10.50 -32.44 -0.42
CA ARG A 202 -11.29 -33.15 -1.44
C ARG A 202 -10.50 -34.30 -2.04
N ALA A 203 -11.17 -35.43 -2.28
CA ALA A 203 -10.52 -36.56 -2.93
C ALA A 203 -10.28 -36.32 -4.43
N VAL A 204 -9.22 -36.90 -4.95
CA VAL A 204 -8.71 -36.69 -6.32
C VAL A 204 -8.32 -38.03 -6.95
N ARG A 205 -8.46 -38.14 -8.28
CA ARG A 205 -8.03 -39.30 -9.07
C ARG A 205 -7.76 -38.89 -10.51
N ASP A 206 -6.63 -39.33 -11.08
CA ASP A 206 -6.25 -39.03 -12.47
C ASP A 206 -6.36 -37.54 -12.83
N GLY A 207 -5.92 -36.66 -11.91
CA GLY A 207 -6.00 -35.22 -12.06
C GLY A 207 -7.42 -34.63 -11.98
N GLN A 208 -8.43 -35.38 -11.55
CA GLN A 208 -9.83 -34.94 -11.48
C GLN A 208 -10.40 -35.08 -10.07
N TRP A 209 -11.35 -34.21 -9.69
CA TRP A 209 -12.03 -34.36 -8.40
C TRP A 209 -12.87 -35.64 -8.34
N ALA A 210 -12.80 -36.31 -7.19
CA ALA A 210 -13.57 -37.51 -6.89
C ALA A 210 -14.44 -37.26 -5.65
N GLY A 211 -15.75 -37.14 -5.83
CA GLY A 211 -16.69 -36.91 -4.73
C GLY A 211 -16.74 -35.46 -4.24
N ASP A 212 -17.30 -35.29 -3.04
CA ASP A 212 -17.66 -34.00 -2.45
C ASP A 212 -16.49 -33.36 -1.67
N GLU A 213 -16.55 -32.05 -1.47
CA GLU A 213 -15.56 -31.32 -0.65
C GLU A 213 -15.90 -31.38 0.85
N ILE A 214 -14.86 -31.48 1.69
CA ILE A 214 -14.94 -31.60 3.14
C ILE A 214 -14.38 -30.32 3.75
N ALA A 215 -15.23 -29.51 4.39
CA ALA A 215 -14.81 -28.32 5.13
C ALA A 215 -14.11 -28.73 6.43
N VAL A 216 -12.80 -28.51 6.54
CA VAL A 216 -12.03 -28.75 7.78
C VAL A 216 -12.20 -27.59 8.76
N THR A 217 -12.37 -26.37 8.23
CA THR A 217 -12.72 -25.16 8.99
C THR A 217 -14.01 -24.54 8.47
N GLU A 218 -14.60 -23.65 9.26
CA GLU A 218 -15.78 -22.86 8.86
C GLU A 218 -15.67 -21.42 9.37
N ASP A 219 -16.55 -20.54 8.87
CA ASP A 219 -16.60 -19.10 9.17
C ASP A 219 -16.77 -18.81 10.68
N HIS A 220 -15.67 -18.67 11.40
CA HIS A 220 -15.67 -18.31 12.82
C HIS A 220 -15.54 -16.80 13.02
N ALA A 221 -16.33 -16.26 13.95
CA ALA A 221 -16.33 -14.83 14.30
C ALA A 221 -15.66 -14.61 15.66
N PHE A 222 -14.59 -13.83 15.69
CA PHE A 222 -13.86 -13.41 16.90
C PHE A 222 -14.69 -12.47 17.80
N GLY A 223 -15.89 -12.06 17.36
CA GLY A 223 -16.84 -11.26 18.14
C GLY A 223 -16.50 -9.77 18.25
N ARG A 224 -15.36 -9.35 17.72
CA ARG A 224 -14.97 -7.94 17.52
C ARG A 224 -13.98 -7.81 16.35
N SER A 225 -13.91 -6.63 15.73
CA SER A 225 -12.91 -6.37 14.70
C SER A 225 -11.49 -6.32 15.27
N ARG A 226 -10.51 -6.89 14.54
CA ARG A 226 -9.07 -6.85 14.84
C ARG A 226 -8.33 -5.97 13.82
N LEU A 227 -7.27 -5.29 14.26
CA LEU A 227 -6.42 -4.50 13.38
C LEU A 227 -5.83 -5.37 12.26
N TYR A 228 -5.92 -4.91 11.00
CA TYR A 228 -5.58 -5.63 9.75
C TYR A 228 -6.38 -6.90 9.40
N PHE A 229 -6.91 -7.65 10.37
CA PHE A 229 -7.56 -8.95 10.13
C PHE A 229 -9.09 -8.88 10.08
N GLY A 230 -9.73 -7.98 10.83
CA GLY A 230 -11.20 -7.87 10.91
C GLY A 230 -11.85 -8.78 11.96
N GLU A 231 -13.17 -8.93 11.88
CA GLU A 231 -14.00 -9.69 12.84
C GLU A 231 -13.94 -11.21 12.64
N TRP A 232 -13.71 -11.66 11.41
CA TRP A 232 -13.76 -13.07 11.03
C TRP A 232 -12.37 -13.69 11.07
N ASP A 233 -12.29 -14.98 11.37
CA ASP A 233 -11.05 -15.74 11.38
C ASP A 233 -10.60 -16.14 9.97
N MET A 234 -9.32 -16.47 9.87
CA MET A 234 -8.66 -16.94 8.65
C MET A 234 -7.95 -18.27 8.96
N HIS A 235 -8.03 -19.19 8.01
CA HIS A 235 -7.41 -20.52 8.06
C HIS A 235 -6.62 -20.72 6.77
N LEU A 236 -5.30 -20.79 6.88
CA LEU A 236 -4.36 -20.63 5.78
C LEU A 236 -3.29 -21.74 5.76
N THR A 237 -2.60 -21.88 4.63
CA THR A 237 -1.36 -22.65 4.47
C THR A 237 -1.42 -24.08 5.05
N PRO A 238 -2.32 -24.96 4.56
CA PRO A 238 -2.37 -26.35 4.99
C PRO A 238 -1.08 -27.10 4.64
N ALA A 239 -0.64 -28.00 5.53
CA ALA A 239 0.43 -28.97 5.27
C ALA A 239 0.11 -30.31 5.94
N TRP A 240 0.22 -31.41 5.21
CA TRP A 240 -0.14 -32.75 5.71
C TRP A 240 0.90 -33.33 6.66
N LEU A 241 0.43 -34.03 7.69
CA LEU A 241 1.26 -35.00 8.41
C LEU A 241 1.42 -36.28 7.55
N PRO A 242 2.57 -36.98 7.59
CA PRO A 242 2.84 -38.16 6.74
C PRO A 242 1.89 -39.36 6.89
N ASP A 243 0.95 -39.35 7.85
CA ASP A 243 -0.05 -40.40 8.01
C ASP A 243 -1.34 -40.16 7.20
N GLY A 244 -1.48 -38.98 6.58
CA GLY A 244 -2.63 -38.60 5.76
C GLY A 244 -3.92 -38.34 6.53
N ARG A 245 -3.85 -38.11 7.87
CA ARG A 245 -5.04 -37.92 8.73
C ARG A 245 -5.15 -36.57 9.39
N GLU A 246 -4.05 -35.82 9.45
CA GLU A 246 -3.97 -34.54 10.14
C GLU A 246 -3.24 -33.50 9.28
N LEU A 247 -3.59 -32.24 9.49
CA LEU A 247 -2.99 -31.07 8.85
C LEU A 247 -2.37 -30.16 9.93
N LEU A 248 -1.27 -29.48 9.58
CA LEU A 248 -0.91 -28.21 10.19
C LEU A 248 -1.54 -27.07 9.39
N LEU A 249 -2.18 -26.12 10.06
CA LEU A 249 -2.72 -24.88 9.47
C LEU A 249 -2.13 -23.66 10.20
N VAL A 250 -2.08 -22.51 9.53
CA VAL A 250 -1.95 -21.20 10.19
C VAL A 250 -3.33 -20.62 10.41
N SER A 251 -3.67 -20.23 11.64
CA SER A 251 -4.96 -19.61 11.92
C SER A 251 -4.96 -18.64 13.10
N ASN A 252 -5.68 -17.53 12.94
CA ASN A 252 -5.93 -16.54 13.99
C ASN A 252 -7.19 -16.82 14.81
N ARG A 253 -7.75 -18.04 14.77
CA ARG A 253 -8.83 -18.45 15.68
C ARG A 253 -8.44 -18.18 17.13
N ASP A 254 -9.26 -17.37 17.80
CA ASP A 254 -9.05 -16.88 19.18
C ASP A 254 -7.75 -16.06 19.40
N VAL A 255 -7.06 -15.63 18.33
CA VAL A 255 -5.87 -14.76 18.39
C VAL A 255 -6.23 -13.30 18.06
N PRO A 256 -5.84 -12.30 18.88
CA PRO A 256 -6.19 -10.90 18.64
C PRO A 256 -5.30 -10.18 17.61
N LEU A 257 -4.06 -10.64 17.38
CA LEU A 257 -3.06 -9.98 16.53
C LEU A 257 -2.22 -11.01 15.75
N GLY A 258 -1.94 -10.69 14.48
CA GLY A 258 -1.20 -11.56 13.56
C GLY A 258 -2.10 -12.51 12.76
N SER A 259 -1.53 -13.22 11.78
CA SER A 259 -2.21 -14.31 11.08
C SER A 259 -2.42 -15.55 11.96
N GLY A 260 -1.87 -15.53 13.17
CA GLY A 260 -2.22 -16.42 14.27
C GLY A 260 -1.24 -17.55 14.53
N ASN A 261 -1.74 -18.60 15.16
CA ASN A 261 -0.97 -19.73 15.63
C ASN A 261 -0.75 -20.76 14.50
N VAL A 262 0.26 -21.62 14.63
CA VAL A 262 0.24 -22.91 13.90
C VAL A 262 -0.53 -23.90 14.75
N ILE A 263 -1.58 -24.46 14.17
CA ILE A 263 -2.49 -25.42 14.80
C ILE A 263 -2.44 -26.75 14.05
N ARG A 264 -2.60 -27.85 14.78
CA ARG A 264 -2.74 -29.21 14.26
C ARG A 264 -4.22 -29.60 14.32
N VAL A 265 -4.78 -30.09 13.23
CA VAL A 265 -6.21 -30.46 13.11
C VAL A 265 -6.38 -31.81 12.41
N PRO A 266 -7.38 -32.63 12.79
CA PRO A 266 -7.81 -33.76 11.97
C PRO A 266 -8.34 -33.32 10.60
N ALA A 267 -7.98 -34.06 9.55
CA ALA A 267 -8.42 -33.83 8.17
C ALA A 267 -9.82 -34.43 7.95
N MET A 268 -10.82 -33.92 8.68
CA MET A 268 -12.23 -34.31 8.56
C MET A 268 -13.16 -33.10 8.69
N ALA A 269 -14.46 -33.32 8.46
CA ALA A 269 -15.48 -32.28 8.58
C ALA A 269 -15.43 -31.61 9.96
N LEU A 270 -15.25 -30.29 9.99
CA LEU A 270 -15.09 -29.46 11.21
C LEU A 270 -13.95 -29.91 12.15
N GLY A 271 -12.88 -30.53 11.62
CA GLY A 271 -11.69 -30.90 12.41
C GLY A 271 -11.04 -29.74 13.19
N ILE A 272 -11.34 -28.49 12.82
CA ILE A 272 -11.00 -27.27 13.58
C ILE A 272 -11.56 -27.25 15.02
N GLU A 273 -12.56 -28.07 15.37
CA GLU A 273 -13.07 -28.22 16.74
C GLU A 273 -12.16 -29.09 17.63
N GLU A 274 -11.37 -29.99 17.04
CA GLU A 274 -10.39 -30.83 17.75
C GLU A 274 -8.96 -30.25 17.71
N ALA A 275 -8.83 -28.97 17.31
CA ALA A 275 -7.56 -28.31 17.04
C ALA A 275 -6.63 -28.21 18.26
N GLN A 276 -5.34 -28.48 18.05
CA GLN A 276 -4.28 -28.31 19.04
C GLN A 276 -3.29 -27.23 18.58
N THR A 277 -3.09 -26.19 19.38
CA THR A 277 -2.03 -25.19 19.11
C THR A 277 -0.66 -25.82 19.31
N VAL A 278 0.15 -25.86 18.26
CA VAL A 278 1.54 -26.36 18.32
C VAL A 278 2.55 -25.21 18.42
N LEU A 279 2.28 -24.05 17.81
CA LEU A 279 3.07 -22.82 17.98
C LEU A 279 2.13 -21.65 18.29
N ALA A 280 2.42 -20.92 19.37
CA ALA A 280 1.74 -19.68 19.72
C ALA A 280 2.65 -18.47 19.44
N GLU A 281 2.36 -17.72 18.38
CA GLU A 281 3.18 -16.60 17.89
C GLU A 281 2.29 -15.54 17.21
N GLN A 282 2.67 -14.26 17.27
CA GLN A 282 2.11 -13.23 16.39
C GLN A 282 2.67 -13.39 14.96
N THR A 283 2.25 -14.45 14.24
CA THR A 283 2.76 -14.72 12.89
C THR A 283 2.34 -13.66 11.87
N LEU A 284 3.06 -13.63 10.75
CA LEU A 284 2.69 -12.97 9.50
C LEU A 284 2.24 -14.01 8.48
N TYR A 285 1.45 -13.60 7.47
CA TYR A 285 0.84 -14.51 6.49
C TYR A 285 1.80 -15.43 5.70
N ARG A 286 3.12 -15.22 5.80
CA ARG A 286 4.18 -16.05 5.20
C ARG A 286 4.58 -17.28 6.02
N ALA A 287 4.02 -17.49 7.21
CA ALA A 287 4.53 -18.50 8.16
C ALA A 287 4.69 -19.90 7.54
N ARG A 288 3.70 -20.37 6.76
CA ARG A 288 3.79 -21.49 5.81
C ARG A 288 4.59 -22.69 6.35
N PRO A 289 4.02 -23.46 7.30
CA PRO A 289 4.67 -24.64 7.85
C PRO A 289 4.78 -25.76 6.79
N ASP A 290 5.86 -26.54 6.83
CA ASP A 290 6.03 -27.76 6.03
C ASP A 290 6.64 -28.87 6.89
N VAL A 291 6.09 -30.09 6.79
CA VAL A 291 6.30 -31.18 7.77
C VAL A 291 7.42 -32.13 7.31
N SER A 292 8.34 -32.48 8.22
CA SER A 292 9.42 -33.42 7.91
C SER A 292 8.88 -34.84 7.67
N ILE A 293 9.55 -35.62 6.82
CA ILE A 293 9.12 -36.99 6.43
C ILE A 293 8.92 -37.97 7.61
N ASP A 294 9.56 -37.73 8.76
CA ASP A 294 9.34 -38.52 9.98
C ASP A 294 8.07 -38.13 10.77
N GLY A 295 7.39 -37.06 10.36
CA GLY A 295 6.18 -36.49 10.97
C GLY A 295 6.42 -35.76 12.29
N ARG A 296 7.68 -35.58 12.72
CA ARG A 296 8.02 -35.11 14.09
C ARG A 296 8.33 -33.63 14.18
N ARG A 297 8.69 -32.98 13.09
CA ARG A 297 9.04 -31.55 13.04
C ARG A 297 8.34 -30.87 11.87
N PHE A 298 8.24 -29.55 11.94
CA PHE A 298 7.92 -28.71 10.80
C PHE A 298 8.93 -27.55 10.71
N ILE A 299 9.22 -27.13 9.48
CA ILE A 299 9.97 -25.91 9.17
C ILE A 299 8.95 -24.79 8.86
N TYR A 300 9.23 -23.56 9.26
CA TYR A 300 8.35 -22.41 9.03
C TYR A 300 9.15 -21.09 8.95
N SER A 301 8.51 -20.02 8.47
CA SER A 301 9.07 -18.66 8.41
C SER A 301 8.54 -17.80 9.57
N SER A 302 9.40 -17.05 10.25
CA SER A 302 9.04 -16.31 11.47
C SER A 302 9.87 -15.06 11.72
N THR A 303 9.29 -14.11 12.45
CA THR A 303 9.95 -12.91 12.99
C THR A 303 9.88 -12.86 14.53
N SER A 304 9.74 -14.01 15.19
CA SER A 304 9.62 -14.11 16.67
C SER A 304 10.92 -13.84 17.42
N GLY A 305 12.08 -14.05 16.79
CA GLY A 305 13.38 -13.72 17.37
C GLY A 305 13.41 -12.25 17.76
N SER A 306 13.69 -11.95 19.03
CA SER A 306 13.46 -10.63 19.65
C SER A 306 14.33 -9.46 19.16
N ALA A 307 15.12 -9.68 18.10
CA ALA A 307 15.86 -8.67 17.36
C ALA A 307 15.62 -8.73 15.82
N ASP A 308 14.86 -9.72 15.34
CA ASP A 308 14.66 -9.99 13.91
C ASP A 308 13.68 -8.99 13.28
N GLN A 309 14.19 -8.11 12.42
CA GLN A 309 13.34 -7.25 11.61
C GLN A 309 12.80 -8.00 10.38
N PHE A 310 13.49 -9.05 9.94
CA PHE A 310 13.20 -9.82 8.72
C PHE A 310 12.90 -11.29 9.00
N SER A 311 12.11 -11.90 8.11
CA SER A 311 11.63 -13.28 8.23
C SER A 311 12.78 -14.28 8.14
N ASN A 312 12.91 -15.15 9.13
CA ASN A 312 13.94 -16.19 9.19
C ASN A 312 13.31 -17.58 9.27
N LEU A 313 14.08 -18.63 8.96
CA LEU A 313 13.61 -20.02 9.01
C LEU A 313 13.79 -20.61 10.42
N TYR A 314 12.75 -21.27 10.92
CA TYR A 314 12.70 -21.90 12.24
C TYR A 314 12.14 -23.33 12.12
N VAL A 315 12.63 -24.25 12.94
CA VAL A 315 12.14 -25.64 13.02
C VAL A 315 11.61 -25.95 14.43
N GLN A 316 10.48 -26.64 14.52
CA GLN A 316 9.82 -26.96 15.80
C GLN A 316 9.16 -28.36 15.77
N PRO A 317 9.03 -29.09 16.90
CA PRO A 317 8.23 -30.31 16.95
C PRO A 317 6.73 -30.14 16.60
N THR A 318 6.16 -31.12 15.89
CA THR A 318 4.72 -31.23 15.53
C THR A 318 3.80 -31.60 16.71
N SER A 319 4.37 -31.77 17.89
CA SER A 319 3.68 -31.91 19.18
C SER A 319 3.60 -30.61 19.98
N GLY A 320 4.14 -29.51 19.44
CA GLY A 320 4.53 -28.34 20.21
C GLY A 320 5.87 -28.52 20.95
N GLY A 321 6.52 -27.40 21.25
CA GLY A 321 7.84 -27.32 21.90
C GLY A 321 8.54 -26.00 21.58
N GLU A 322 9.76 -25.81 22.10
CA GLU A 322 10.58 -24.64 21.78
C GLU A 322 11.00 -24.61 20.30
N PRO A 323 10.84 -23.47 19.59
CA PRO A 323 11.41 -23.27 18.26
C PRO A 323 12.94 -23.25 18.26
N TYR A 324 13.55 -23.78 17.21
CA TYR A 324 14.98 -23.66 16.94
C TYR A 324 15.21 -22.85 15.65
N LYS A 325 16.01 -21.78 15.76
CA LYS A 325 16.33 -20.88 14.65
C LYS A 325 17.39 -21.47 13.72
N MET A 326 17.06 -21.62 12.44
CA MET A 326 17.93 -22.22 11.42
C MET A 326 18.77 -21.18 10.66
N THR A 327 18.30 -19.94 10.53
CA THR A 327 18.95 -18.88 9.73
C THR A 327 19.08 -17.56 10.50
N PHE A 328 20.00 -16.69 10.08
CA PHE A 328 20.33 -15.42 10.77
C PHE A 328 20.47 -14.26 9.77
N PHE A 329 19.44 -14.02 8.97
CA PHE A 329 19.45 -13.10 7.83
C PHE A 329 19.04 -11.65 8.20
N ALA A 330 19.62 -10.70 7.45
CA ALA A 330 19.22 -9.29 7.41
C ALA A 330 18.28 -8.98 6.21
N ASN A 331 17.62 -10.02 5.70
CA ASN A 331 16.66 -10.03 4.61
C ASN A 331 15.64 -11.15 4.90
N ASP A 332 14.54 -11.23 4.16
CA ASP A 332 13.53 -12.26 4.39
C ASP A 332 13.85 -13.60 3.68
N ALA A 333 13.58 -14.69 4.39
CA ALA A 333 13.52 -16.06 3.89
C ALA A 333 12.14 -16.67 4.20
N PHE A 334 11.48 -17.22 3.18
CA PHE A 334 10.07 -17.61 3.25
C PHE A 334 9.73 -18.77 2.29
N HIS A 335 8.52 -19.33 2.43
CA HIS A 335 8.06 -20.52 1.69
C HIS A 335 9.05 -21.72 1.77
N PRO A 336 9.44 -22.19 2.97
CA PRO A 336 10.31 -23.36 3.10
C PRO A 336 9.56 -24.66 2.76
N ARG A 337 10.24 -25.63 2.11
CA ARG A 337 9.79 -27.02 1.92
C ARG A 337 10.95 -28.01 2.10
N TRP A 338 10.71 -29.11 2.81
CA TRP A 338 11.65 -30.22 2.94
C TRP A 338 11.86 -30.96 1.60
N SER A 339 13.08 -31.39 1.34
CA SER A 339 13.35 -32.42 0.31
C SER A 339 12.76 -33.78 0.73
N PRO A 340 12.46 -34.69 -0.22
CA PRO A 340 11.90 -36.01 0.12
C PRO A 340 12.81 -36.90 0.97
N ASP A 341 14.12 -36.62 1.01
CA ASP A 341 15.08 -37.28 1.90
C ASP A 341 15.28 -36.56 3.25
N GLY A 342 14.83 -35.31 3.39
CA GLY A 342 14.99 -34.46 4.56
C GLY A 342 16.39 -33.84 4.74
N GLU A 343 17.33 -34.06 3.83
CA GLU A 343 18.70 -33.52 3.90
C GLU A 343 18.78 -32.04 3.49
N TRP A 344 17.78 -31.54 2.75
CA TRP A 344 17.69 -30.15 2.29
C TRP A 344 16.34 -29.51 2.59
N ILE A 345 16.36 -28.18 2.69
CA ILE A 345 15.19 -27.32 2.73
C ILE A 345 15.30 -26.35 1.55
N ALA A 346 14.35 -26.42 0.62
CA ALA A 346 14.18 -25.39 -0.41
C ALA A 346 13.39 -24.22 0.16
N TYR A 347 13.77 -23.00 -0.16
CA TYR A 347 13.09 -21.79 0.27
C TYR A 347 13.26 -20.67 -0.76
N VAL A 348 12.51 -19.58 -0.61
CA VAL A 348 12.72 -18.34 -1.36
C VAL A 348 13.47 -17.35 -0.47
N SER A 349 14.56 -16.81 -0.98
CA SER A 349 15.36 -15.74 -0.35
C SER A 349 15.24 -14.47 -1.17
N ASN A 350 15.02 -13.32 -0.53
CA ASN A 350 15.08 -12.02 -1.21
C ASN A 350 16.45 -11.30 -1.05
N ALA A 351 17.50 -11.98 -0.60
CA ALA A 351 18.82 -11.38 -0.31
C ALA A 351 19.46 -10.61 -1.48
N GLY A 352 19.21 -11.04 -2.73
CA GLY A 352 19.65 -10.33 -3.95
C GLY A 352 18.71 -9.20 -4.39
N GLY A 353 17.83 -8.75 -3.50
CA GLY A 353 16.75 -7.80 -3.75
C GLY A 353 15.53 -8.40 -4.45
N LEU A 354 15.76 -9.23 -5.47
CA LEU A 354 14.75 -10.09 -6.06
C LEU A 354 14.59 -11.43 -5.30
N PRO A 355 13.40 -12.05 -5.34
CA PRO A 355 13.16 -13.39 -4.80
C PRO A 355 13.91 -14.42 -5.64
N GLN A 356 14.68 -15.31 -5.00
CA GLN A 356 15.41 -16.38 -5.66
C GLN A 356 15.20 -17.71 -4.93
N LEU A 357 15.21 -18.81 -5.71
CA LEU A 357 15.21 -20.17 -5.16
C LEU A 357 16.54 -20.43 -4.46
N ALA A 358 16.49 -20.87 -3.21
CA ALA A 358 17.66 -21.19 -2.39
C ALA A 358 17.49 -22.53 -1.67
N LEU A 359 18.62 -23.14 -1.30
CA LEU A 359 18.70 -24.41 -0.60
C LEU A 359 19.51 -24.25 0.69
N LEU A 360 19.00 -24.81 1.78
CA LEU A 360 19.66 -24.92 3.08
C LEU A 360 19.85 -26.40 3.42
N GLU A 361 21.07 -26.82 3.72
CA GLU A 361 21.41 -28.17 4.19
C GLU A 361 20.98 -28.35 5.66
N THR A 362 20.12 -29.34 5.91
CA THR A 362 19.51 -29.60 7.23
C THR A 362 20.54 -29.87 8.33
N TYR A 363 21.62 -30.60 8.00
CA TYR A 363 22.60 -31.11 8.97
C TYR A 363 24.04 -30.65 8.69
N GLY A 364 24.19 -29.36 8.43
CA GLY A 364 25.48 -28.69 8.29
C GLY A 364 25.36 -27.19 8.06
N GLY A 365 24.22 -26.74 7.54
CA GLY A 365 23.91 -25.33 7.36
C GLY A 365 24.54 -24.71 6.10
N ALA A 366 25.09 -25.51 5.19
CA ALA A 366 25.48 -25.04 3.88
C ALA A 366 24.28 -24.40 3.14
N GLN A 367 24.51 -23.27 2.48
CA GLN A 367 23.48 -22.52 1.76
C GLN A 367 23.95 -22.23 0.33
N ARG A 368 23.04 -22.36 -0.64
CA ARG A 368 23.27 -21.97 -2.05
C ARG A 368 22.01 -21.43 -2.70
N THR A 369 22.16 -20.41 -3.55
CA THR A 369 21.14 -20.01 -4.51
C THR A 369 21.14 -20.98 -5.70
N VAL A 370 19.97 -21.29 -6.25
CA VAL A 370 19.82 -22.05 -7.49
C VAL A 370 19.71 -21.06 -8.65
N GLU A 371 20.86 -20.68 -9.19
CA GLU A 371 20.96 -19.77 -10.34
C GLU A 371 20.31 -20.41 -11.59
N ILE A 372 19.24 -19.79 -12.13
CA ILE A 372 18.58 -20.31 -13.34
C ILE A 372 19.35 -19.85 -14.59
N THR A 373 19.98 -20.80 -15.27
CA THR A 373 20.92 -20.56 -16.39
C THR A 373 20.40 -21.00 -17.76
N ASP A 374 19.42 -21.90 -17.82
CA ASP A 374 18.85 -22.46 -19.05
C ASP A 374 17.32 -22.54 -18.93
N ARG A 375 16.59 -21.56 -19.49
CA ARG A 375 15.12 -21.52 -19.50
C ARG A 375 14.56 -22.09 -20.81
N ARG A 376 13.83 -23.20 -20.70
CA ARG A 376 13.22 -23.93 -21.82
C ARG A 376 11.70 -23.74 -21.84
N TRP A 377 11.28 -22.69 -22.53
CA TRP A 377 9.88 -22.37 -22.79
C TRP A 377 9.21 -23.43 -23.68
N LYS A 378 7.93 -23.73 -23.44
CA LYS A 378 7.10 -24.63 -24.26
C LYS A 378 6.50 -23.94 -25.48
N ARG A 379 6.41 -22.61 -25.48
CA ARG A 379 5.95 -21.78 -26.61
C ARG A 379 7.12 -21.09 -27.33
N PRO A 380 7.00 -20.73 -28.61
CA PRO A 380 7.99 -19.91 -29.30
C PRO A 380 8.13 -18.54 -28.63
N MET A 381 9.37 -18.15 -28.34
CA MET A 381 9.74 -16.86 -27.74
C MET A 381 10.69 -16.09 -28.66
N GLY A 382 10.66 -14.77 -28.57
CA GLY A 382 11.71 -13.88 -29.06
C GLY A 382 12.29 -13.03 -27.93
N VAL A 383 13.28 -12.21 -28.24
CA VAL A 383 13.94 -11.33 -27.28
C VAL A 383 13.61 -9.87 -27.60
N LEU A 384 13.18 -9.12 -26.59
CA LEU A 384 13.10 -7.65 -26.67
C LEU A 384 14.32 -7.05 -25.98
N THR A 385 15.03 -6.14 -26.65
CA THR A 385 15.97 -5.22 -26.00
C THR A 385 15.43 -3.80 -26.09
N LEU A 386 15.29 -3.16 -24.94
CA LEU A 386 14.85 -1.77 -24.81
C LEU A 386 16.02 -0.90 -24.37
N GLN A 387 16.20 0.25 -25.01
CA GLN A 387 17.03 1.35 -24.51
C GLN A 387 16.16 2.61 -24.39
N THR A 388 16.19 3.29 -23.25
CA THR A 388 15.51 4.59 -23.04
C THR A 388 16.53 5.71 -22.94
N ARG A 389 16.29 6.81 -23.66
CA ARG A 389 17.24 7.93 -23.79
C ARG A 389 16.56 9.26 -23.51
N HIS A 390 17.33 10.21 -23.02
CA HIS A 390 16.91 11.59 -22.85
C HIS A 390 16.86 12.28 -24.23
N GLY A 391 15.67 12.66 -24.70
CA GLY A 391 15.43 13.05 -26.11
C GLY A 391 16.25 14.24 -26.60
N ALA A 392 16.66 15.15 -25.71
CA ALA A 392 17.46 16.32 -26.05
C ALA A 392 18.99 16.08 -26.06
N THR A 393 19.49 15.02 -25.41
CA THR A 393 20.95 14.71 -25.36
C THR A 393 21.31 13.37 -25.99
N ALA A 394 20.33 12.50 -26.24
CA ALA A 394 20.47 11.10 -26.68
C ALA A 394 21.29 10.21 -25.71
N GLU A 395 21.51 10.65 -24.47
CA GLU A 395 22.14 9.88 -23.41
C GLU A 395 21.14 8.87 -22.82
N THR A 396 21.64 7.73 -22.35
CA THR A 396 20.80 6.70 -21.71
C THR A 396 20.27 7.22 -20.37
N THR A 397 18.97 7.09 -20.11
CA THR A 397 18.32 7.57 -18.87
C THR A 397 17.40 6.52 -18.28
N ALA A 398 17.30 6.47 -16.95
CA ALA A 398 16.36 5.58 -16.28
C ALA A 398 14.90 5.98 -16.56
N ALA A 399 14.00 5.00 -16.56
CA ALA A 399 12.57 5.19 -16.85
C ALA A 399 11.70 4.08 -16.24
N ARG A 400 10.41 4.39 -16.04
CA ARG A 400 9.34 3.40 -15.79
C ARG A 400 8.84 2.82 -17.11
N VAL A 401 8.59 1.51 -17.13
CA VAL A 401 8.06 0.78 -18.29
C VAL A 401 6.80 0.00 -17.88
N HIS A 402 5.71 0.24 -18.59
CA HIS A 402 4.53 -0.62 -18.66
C HIS A 402 4.65 -1.51 -19.91
N LEU A 403 4.29 -2.79 -19.83
CA LEU A 403 4.41 -3.74 -20.94
C LEU A 403 3.29 -4.78 -20.94
N THR A 404 2.65 -5.00 -22.09
CA THR A 404 1.69 -6.09 -22.32
C THR A 404 2.08 -6.86 -23.58
N ALA A 405 2.41 -8.14 -23.43
CA ALA A 405 2.84 -9.02 -24.51
C ALA A 405 1.65 -9.66 -25.27
N ALA A 406 1.96 -10.44 -26.31
CA ALA A 406 0.98 -11.03 -27.22
C ALA A 406 0.04 -12.07 -26.58
N ASP A 407 0.36 -12.57 -25.39
CA ASP A 407 -0.48 -13.46 -24.57
C ASP A 407 -1.32 -12.70 -23.51
N GLY A 408 -1.32 -11.36 -23.54
CA GLY A 408 -2.02 -10.51 -22.57
C GLY A 408 -1.28 -10.32 -21.25
N LYS A 409 -0.14 -11.00 -21.02
CA LYS A 409 0.63 -10.90 -19.78
C LYS A 409 1.60 -9.73 -19.79
N PHE A 410 1.90 -9.25 -18.58
CA PHE A 410 3.06 -8.40 -18.31
C PHE A 410 4.28 -9.27 -18.06
N TYR A 411 5.43 -8.83 -18.57
CA TYR A 411 6.74 -9.40 -18.31
C TYR A 411 7.70 -8.28 -17.88
N ALA A 412 8.59 -8.59 -16.93
CA ALA A 412 9.70 -7.74 -16.53
C ALA A 412 11.03 -8.48 -16.77
N PRO A 413 12.17 -7.76 -16.86
CA PRO A 413 13.50 -8.35 -16.79
C PRO A 413 13.70 -9.20 -15.53
N ALA A 414 14.58 -10.20 -15.61
CA ALA A 414 14.91 -11.09 -14.48
C ALA A 414 15.81 -10.43 -13.40
N ASP A 415 16.25 -9.20 -13.67
CA ASP A 415 17.07 -8.33 -12.82
C ASP A 415 16.34 -7.03 -12.40
N ALA A 416 15.03 -6.92 -12.71
CA ALA A 416 14.19 -5.77 -12.37
C ALA A 416 12.94 -6.17 -11.57
N TYR A 417 12.46 -5.27 -10.70
CA TYR A 417 11.28 -5.49 -9.87
C TYR A 417 10.01 -5.47 -10.71
N ALA A 418 9.38 -6.63 -10.86
CA ALA A 418 8.00 -6.74 -11.32
C ALA A 418 7.06 -6.19 -10.23
N ARG A 419 6.37 -5.08 -10.50
CA ARG A 419 5.50 -4.40 -9.54
C ARG A 419 4.13 -4.06 -10.12
N VAL A 420 3.20 -3.77 -9.22
CA VAL A 420 1.87 -3.21 -9.50
C VAL A 420 1.77 -1.86 -8.78
N SER A 421 1.35 -0.82 -9.50
CA SER A 421 1.14 0.53 -8.95
C SER A 421 0.00 0.52 -7.92
N GLY A 422 -0.09 1.56 -7.09
CA GLY A 422 -1.23 1.75 -6.19
C GLY A 422 -2.58 1.98 -6.90
N ALA A 423 -2.59 2.10 -8.23
CA ALA A 423 -3.76 2.20 -9.10
C ALA A 423 -4.00 0.94 -9.97
N GLY A 424 -3.18 -0.12 -9.79
CA GLY A 424 -3.32 -1.41 -10.46
C GLY A 424 -2.45 -1.63 -11.71
N ASP A 425 -1.60 -0.68 -12.09
CA ASP A 425 -0.82 -0.75 -13.33
C ASP A 425 0.44 -1.62 -13.15
N ARG A 426 0.66 -2.60 -14.04
CA ARG A 426 1.85 -3.47 -13.98
C ARG A 426 3.07 -2.79 -14.60
N ILE A 427 4.17 -2.69 -13.85
CA ILE A 427 5.35 -1.89 -14.18
C ILE A 427 6.67 -2.56 -13.78
N PHE A 428 7.75 -2.15 -14.44
CA PHE A 428 9.11 -2.27 -13.91
C PHE A 428 9.88 -0.95 -14.13
N HIS A 429 10.89 -0.69 -13.30
CA HIS A 429 11.85 0.40 -13.51
C HIS A 429 13.12 -0.15 -14.15
N SER A 430 13.72 0.64 -15.05
CA SER A 430 14.97 0.30 -15.75
C SER A 430 16.00 1.41 -15.58
N ARG A 431 17.28 1.03 -15.48
CA ARG A 431 18.47 1.93 -15.54
C ARG A 431 18.76 2.48 -16.95
N GLY A 432 17.78 2.42 -17.85
CA GLY A 432 17.88 2.89 -19.24
C GLY A 432 18.19 1.81 -20.27
N VAL A 433 18.41 0.57 -19.83
CA VAL A 433 18.45 -0.63 -20.67
C VAL A 433 17.67 -1.77 -20.02
N ALA A 434 17.02 -2.61 -20.82
CA ALA A 434 16.31 -3.80 -20.38
C ALA A 434 16.35 -4.90 -21.45
N ARG A 435 16.41 -6.18 -21.02
CA ARG A 435 16.26 -7.36 -21.90
C ARG A 435 15.16 -8.25 -21.36
N LEU A 436 14.21 -8.61 -22.22
CA LEU A 436 13.10 -9.51 -21.90
C LEU A 436 13.02 -10.67 -22.89
N GLU A 437 12.47 -11.79 -22.44
CA GLU A 437 12.05 -12.92 -23.29
C GLU A 437 10.53 -12.88 -23.34
N LEU A 438 9.96 -12.77 -24.54
CA LEU A 438 8.54 -12.52 -24.76
C LEU A 438 7.94 -13.54 -25.74
N PRO A 439 6.65 -13.89 -25.62
CA PRO A 439 5.94 -14.69 -26.62
C PRO A 439 5.91 -13.96 -27.97
N VAL A 440 5.88 -14.74 -29.04
CA VAL A 440 5.84 -14.24 -30.43
C VAL A 440 4.55 -13.46 -30.71
N GLY A 441 4.67 -12.32 -31.39
CA GLY A 441 3.58 -11.40 -31.76
C GLY A 441 3.79 -9.97 -31.25
N THR A 442 2.72 -9.17 -31.31
CA THR A 442 2.74 -7.76 -30.91
C THR A 442 2.90 -7.58 -29.40
N VAL A 443 3.88 -6.78 -28.98
CA VAL A 443 3.99 -6.23 -27.62
C VAL A 443 3.63 -4.75 -27.62
N ASN A 444 2.87 -4.32 -26.62
CA ASN A 444 2.52 -2.92 -26.37
C ASN A 444 3.38 -2.40 -25.20
N LEU A 445 3.92 -1.19 -25.33
CA LEU A 445 4.72 -0.54 -24.29
C LEU A 445 4.23 0.90 -24.03
N THR A 446 4.34 1.31 -22.77
CA THR A 446 4.34 2.73 -22.38
C THR A 446 5.56 3.01 -21.52
N VAL A 447 6.39 3.95 -21.95
CA VAL A 447 7.58 4.38 -21.20
C VAL A 447 7.34 5.79 -20.66
N ALA A 448 7.67 6.04 -19.39
CA ALA A 448 7.53 7.33 -18.72
C ALA A 448 8.74 7.64 -17.85
N LYS A 449 9.05 8.94 -17.67
CA LYS A 449 10.05 9.46 -16.73
C LYS A 449 9.43 10.64 -15.99
N GLY A 450 8.89 10.38 -14.80
CA GLY A 450 8.27 11.40 -13.94
C GLY A 450 7.15 12.22 -14.58
N PHE A 451 7.08 13.49 -14.20
CA PHE A 451 6.07 14.45 -14.68
C PHE A 451 6.63 15.50 -15.66
N GLU A 452 7.95 15.55 -15.88
CA GLU A 452 8.62 16.55 -16.73
C GLU A 452 8.92 16.05 -18.14
N PHE A 453 8.70 14.77 -18.43
CA PHE A 453 8.88 14.16 -19.75
C PHE A 453 7.57 13.66 -20.35
N TRP A 454 7.41 13.79 -21.66
CA TRP A 454 6.26 13.22 -22.36
C TRP A 454 6.36 11.68 -22.38
N PRO A 455 5.33 10.95 -21.88
CA PRO A 455 5.30 9.50 -21.98
C PRO A 455 5.21 9.06 -23.44
N ARG A 456 5.84 7.92 -23.75
CA ARG A 456 5.93 7.38 -25.10
C ARG A 456 5.22 6.03 -25.16
N GLU A 457 4.14 5.98 -25.93
CA GLU A 457 3.42 4.76 -26.30
C GLU A 457 3.98 4.23 -27.63
N LEU A 458 4.15 2.91 -27.72
CA LEU A 458 4.66 2.24 -28.91
C LEU A 458 4.32 0.74 -28.93
N THR A 459 4.34 0.15 -30.12
CA THR A 459 4.28 -1.30 -30.32
C THR A 459 5.57 -1.82 -30.93
N ALA A 460 5.86 -3.10 -30.72
CA ALA A 460 6.92 -3.83 -31.41
C ALA A 460 6.45 -5.26 -31.72
N GLU A 461 7.03 -5.89 -32.74
CA GLU A 461 6.76 -7.28 -33.09
C GLU A 461 7.88 -8.19 -32.60
N ILE A 462 7.53 -9.28 -31.93
CA ILE A 462 8.46 -10.29 -31.40
C ILE A 462 8.45 -11.51 -32.32
N THR A 463 9.60 -11.83 -32.92
CA THR A 463 9.77 -12.99 -33.81
C THR A 463 10.55 -14.12 -33.12
N ALA A 464 10.22 -15.38 -33.45
CA ALA A 464 10.79 -16.55 -32.78
C ALA A 464 12.32 -16.63 -32.93
N GLY A 465 13.04 -16.60 -31.81
CA GLY A 465 14.50 -16.66 -31.75
C GLY A 465 15.25 -15.39 -32.14
N ASP A 466 14.56 -14.36 -32.64
CA ASP A 466 15.16 -13.08 -33.02
C ASP A 466 15.29 -12.11 -31.83
N VAL A 467 16.11 -11.06 -32.02
CA VAL A 467 16.25 -9.94 -31.09
C VAL A 467 15.61 -8.68 -31.69
N THR A 468 14.42 -8.33 -31.22
CA THR A 468 13.76 -7.06 -31.54
C THR A 468 14.36 -5.96 -30.68
N ALA A 469 15.08 -5.02 -31.31
CA ALA A 469 15.69 -3.88 -30.62
C ALA A 469 14.81 -2.63 -30.73
N VAL A 470 14.54 -1.99 -29.60
CA VAL A 470 13.68 -0.82 -29.45
C VAL A 470 14.45 0.28 -28.72
N VAL A 471 14.47 1.48 -29.30
CA VAL A 471 15.05 2.68 -28.69
C VAL A 471 13.93 3.71 -28.52
N VAL A 472 13.78 4.25 -27.30
CA VAL A 472 12.75 5.22 -26.95
C VAL A 472 13.41 6.51 -26.48
N ASP A 473 13.21 7.57 -27.24
CA ASP A 473 13.60 8.93 -26.86
C ASP A 473 12.47 9.58 -26.06
N LEU A 474 12.78 9.99 -24.83
CA LEU A 474 11.87 10.65 -23.89
C LEU A 474 12.07 12.16 -23.97
N ASP A 475 11.10 12.86 -24.56
CA ASP A 475 11.20 14.30 -24.82
C ASP A 475 10.80 15.13 -23.57
N PRO A 476 11.64 16.06 -23.08
CA PRO A 476 11.27 16.91 -21.95
C PRO A 476 10.14 17.88 -22.32
N MET A 477 9.07 17.86 -21.51
CA MET A 477 7.98 18.84 -21.50
C MET A 477 8.43 20.15 -20.84
N THR A 478 9.28 20.08 -19.83
CA THR A 478 9.83 21.23 -19.10
C THR A 478 11.15 20.87 -18.41
N ASP A 479 11.77 21.89 -17.83
CA ASP A 479 12.77 21.76 -16.77
C ASP A 479 12.29 22.70 -15.64
N MET A 480 11.99 22.16 -14.45
CA MET A 480 11.61 22.92 -13.26
C MET A 480 12.82 23.25 -12.38
N ALA A 481 13.87 22.42 -12.41
CA ALA A 481 15.12 22.65 -11.69
C ALA A 481 15.82 23.94 -12.16
N ALA A 482 15.86 24.20 -13.46
CA ALA A 482 16.34 25.46 -14.06
C ALA A 482 15.45 26.68 -13.71
N LYS A 483 14.25 26.46 -13.19
CA LYS A 483 13.37 27.49 -12.61
C LYS A 483 13.51 27.60 -11.08
N GLY A 484 14.44 26.85 -10.47
CA GLY A 484 14.65 26.82 -9.02
C GLY A 484 13.61 26.02 -8.23
N TRP A 485 12.82 25.17 -8.89
CA TRP A 485 11.82 24.29 -8.28
C TRP A 485 12.32 22.84 -8.29
N TYR A 486 12.33 22.18 -7.12
CA TYR A 486 12.83 20.81 -6.98
C TYR A 486 11.78 19.91 -6.32
N SER A 487 11.64 18.70 -6.84
CA SER A 487 10.57 17.75 -6.53
C SER A 487 10.99 16.70 -5.49
N GLY A 488 10.07 16.39 -4.58
CA GLY A 488 10.25 15.33 -3.59
C GLY A 488 8.93 14.83 -3.01
N SER A 489 8.84 13.51 -2.78
CA SER A 489 7.82 12.91 -1.93
C SER A 489 8.22 13.11 -0.46
N THR A 490 7.27 13.45 0.42
CA THR A 490 7.50 13.46 1.88
C THR A 490 7.36 12.08 2.52
N HIS A 491 7.04 11.03 1.76
CA HIS A 491 6.65 9.74 2.33
C HIS A 491 6.98 8.54 1.43
N VAL A 492 8.17 7.96 1.64
CA VAL A 492 8.55 6.67 1.06
C VAL A 492 9.17 5.75 2.13
N HIS A 493 9.08 4.45 1.89
CA HIS A 493 9.71 3.41 2.70
C HIS A 493 10.46 2.41 1.82
N MET A 494 11.70 2.13 2.19
CA MET A 494 12.59 1.20 1.52
C MET A 494 12.13 -0.24 1.78
N ASN A 495 12.20 -0.73 3.02
CA ASN A 495 11.71 -2.05 3.42
C ASN A 495 10.60 -2.00 4.46
N TYR A 496 9.55 -2.79 4.20
CA TYR A 496 8.42 -2.96 5.12
C TYR A 496 7.96 -4.43 5.10
N ALA A 497 8.91 -5.36 5.28
CA ALA A 497 8.69 -6.81 5.23
C ALA A 497 8.02 -7.32 3.92
N GLY A 498 8.26 -6.63 2.80
CA GLY A 498 7.74 -7.01 1.49
C GLY A 498 8.32 -8.28 0.88
N ASN A 499 7.86 -8.59 -0.32
CA ASN A 499 8.27 -9.77 -1.10
C ASN A 499 9.66 -9.58 -1.74
N LEU A 500 10.08 -8.33 -1.93
CA LEU A 500 11.38 -7.89 -2.42
C LEU A 500 12.24 -7.44 -1.22
N HIS A 501 13.53 -7.19 -1.42
CA HIS A 501 14.39 -6.51 -0.43
C HIS A 501 15.07 -5.30 -1.08
N ASN A 502 14.72 -4.10 -0.64
CA ASN A 502 15.11 -2.88 -1.32
C ASN A 502 16.35 -2.25 -0.66
N THR A 503 17.11 -1.49 -1.45
CA THR A 503 18.34 -0.80 -1.02
C THR A 503 18.26 0.68 -1.37
N LEU A 504 19.06 1.51 -0.70
CA LEU A 504 19.08 2.95 -0.96
C LEU A 504 19.54 3.26 -2.39
N ASP A 505 20.51 2.53 -2.93
CA ASP A 505 20.93 2.62 -4.34
C ASP A 505 19.80 2.30 -5.32
N ASN A 506 18.89 1.39 -4.94
CA ASN A 506 17.73 1.04 -5.75
C ASN A 506 16.57 2.04 -5.58
N MET A 507 16.39 2.63 -4.39
CA MET A 507 15.53 3.80 -4.18
C MET A 507 15.97 5.00 -5.03
N MET A 508 17.27 5.28 -5.07
CA MET A 508 17.85 6.34 -5.93
C MET A 508 17.66 6.05 -7.42
N MET A 509 17.78 4.78 -7.84
CA MET A 509 17.47 4.36 -9.21
C MET A 509 15.99 4.55 -9.56
N MET A 510 15.07 4.17 -8.68
CA MET A 510 13.64 4.42 -8.88
C MET A 510 13.35 5.92 -8.89
N SER A 511 14.02 6.73 -8.06
CA SER A 511 13.89 8.19 -8.06
C SER A 511 14.37 8.82 -9.37
N ASP A 512 15.44 8.33 -10.02
CA ASP A 512 15.78 8.82 -11.36
C ASP A 512 14.82 8.29 -12.43
N ALA A 513 14.39 7.02 -12.35
CA ALA A 513 13.40 6.47 -13.27
C ALA A 513 12.05 7.21 -13.22
N GLU A 514 11.75 7.82 -12.07
CA GLU A 514 10.60 8.68 -11.81
C GLU A 514 10.92 10.17 -11.84
N ASP A 515 12.15 10.57 -12.13
CA ASP A 515 12.60 11.97 -12.20
C ASP A 515 12.20 12.81 -10.96
N GLN A 516 12.56 12.32 -9.78
CA GLN A 516 12.35 12.97 -8.48
C GLN A 516 13.70 13.40 -7.90
N ASP A 517 13.81 14.65 -7.45
CA ASP A 517 15.08 15.28 -7.05
C ASP A 517 15.51 14.98 -5.62
N ILE A 518 14.57 14.80 -4.69
CA ILE A 518 14.86 14.45 -3.29
C ILE A 518 14.02 13.26 -2.80
N VAL A 519 14.70 12.21 -2.35
CA VAL A 519 14.12 11.02 -1.72
C VAL A 519 14.13 11.22 -0.20
N ASN A 520 12.95 11.30 0.42
CA ASN A 520 12.82 11.41 1.87
C ASN A 520 12.35 10.07 2.46
N GLU A 521 13.31 9.16 2.65
CA GLU A 521 13.13 7.81 3.19
C GLU A 521 12.78 7.85 4.68
N GLN A 522 11.80 7.06 5.12
CA GLN A 522 11.37 7.02 6.52
C GLN A 522 11.57 5.67 7.19
N VAL A 523 12.45 5.65 8.20
CA VAL A 523 12.51 4.57 9.20
C VAL A 523 11.17 4.50 9.93
N ALA A 524 10.54 3.33 9.92
CA ALA A 524 9.17 3.14 10.39
C ALA A 524 9.00 1.82 11.16
N ASN A 525 8.04 1.78 12.08
CA ASN A 525 7.67 0.53 12.74
C ASN A 525 6.58 -0.22 11.96
N LYS A 526 6.82 -1.52 11.69
CA LYS A 526 5.78 -2.47 11.26
C LYS A 526 5.51 -3.46 12.37
N ASP A 527 4.37 -3.26 13.03
CA ASP A 527 3.98 -3.97 14.25
C ASP A 527 5.07 -3.71 15.32
N ASN A 528 5.66 -4.75 15.92
CA ASN A 528 6.72 -4.63 16.92
C ASN A 528 8.15 -4.48 16.35
N ARG A 529 8.32 -4.38 15.02
CA ARG A 529 9.63 -4.30 14.34
C ARG A 529 9.91 -2.88 13.88
N ILE A 530 11.15 -2.41 14.00
CA ILE A 530 11.63 -1.11 13.48
C ILE A 530 12.53 -1.40 12.28
N LEU A 531 11.95 -1.30 11.08
CA LEU A 531 12.67 -1.60 9.84
C LEU A 531 13.55 -0.42 9.43
N ASP A 532 14.69 -0.75 8.83
CA ASP A 532 15.68 0.19 8.28
C ASP A 532 16.28 1.22 9.26
N HIS A 533 16.12 1.04 10.58
CA HIS A 533 16.75 1.91 11.58
C HIS A 533 18.29 1.96 11.48
N GLN A 534 18.91 0.92 10.92
CA GLN A 534 20.36 0.80 10.73
C GLN A 534 20.93 1.71 9.62
N ILE A 535 20.10 2.33 8.78
CA ILE A 535 20.54 3.32 7.76
C ILE A 535 20.36 4.78 8.19
N PHE A 536 19.86 5.04 9.40
CA PHE A 536 19.83 6.41 9.93
C PHE A 536 21.25 6.91 10.24
N VAL A 537 21.58 8.10 9.73
CA VAL A 537 22.89 8.74 9.93
C VAL A 537 22.69 10.02 10.75
N PRO A 538 23.18 10.09 12.00
CA PRO A 538 23.15 11.30 12.80
C PRO A 538 23.91 12.47 12.14
N GLY A 539 23.54 13.69 12.52
CA GLY A 539 24.10 14.95 12.01
C GLY A 539 23.11 15.82 11.25
N GLY A 540 21.84 15.41 11.11
CA GLY A 540 20.74 16.22 10.55
C GLY A 540 20.83 16.55 9.06
N GLY A 541 21.89 16.11 8.37
CA GLY A 541 22.14 16.37 6.95
C GLY A 541 21.64 15.27 6.00
N ALA A 542 21.93 15.46 4.72
CA ALA A 542 21.62 14.48 3.68
C ALA A 542 22.47 13.20 3.82
N HIS A 543 21.90 12.06 3.45
CA HIS A 543 22.57 10.76 3.52
C HIS A 543 23.78 10.71 2.55
N PRO A 544 24.91 10.07 2.92
CA PRO A 544 26.13 10.05 2.10
C PRO A 544 26.03 9.42 0.70
N LEU A 545 24.91 8.77 0.35
CA LEU A 545 24.62 8.28 -1.01
C LEU A 545 23.96 9.34 -1.92
N SER A 546 23.78 10.56 -1.43
CA SER A 546 23.29 11.69 -2.25
C SER A 546 24.28 12.03 -3.37
N THR A 547 23.76 12.38 -4.54
CA THR A 547 24.52 12.87 -5.70
C THR A 547 24.22 14.37 -5.92
N PRO A 548 24.90 15.06 -6.86
CA PRO A 548 24.57 16.45 -7.20
C PRO A 548 23.13 16.62 -7.75
N ASP A 549 22.61 15.60 -8.41
CA ASP A 549 21.35 15.64 -9.17
C ASP A 549 20.17 14.98 -8.41
N ARG A 550 20.47 14.21 -7.36
CA ARG A 550 19.51 13.47 -6.53
C ARG A 550 19.96 13.48 -5.07
N VAL A 551 19.16 14.06 -4.17
CA VAL A 551 19.43 14.10 -2.72
C VAL A 551 18.67 12.97 -2.03
N LEU A 552 19.31 12.32 -1.06
CA LEU A 552 18.69 11.32 -0.20
C LEU A 552 18.68 11.81 1.25
N VAL A 553 17.55 11.69 1.93
CA VAL A 553 17.39 12.00 3.35
C VAL A 553 16.76 10.79 4.02
N VAL A 554 17.32 10.38 5.16
CA VAL A 554 16.75 9.32 6.01
C VAL A 554 16.19 9.97 7.26
N GLY A 555 14.88 9.92 7.41
CA GLY A 555 14.12 10.41 8.57
C GLY A 555 13.32 9.30 9.24
N GLN A 556 12.24 9.69 9.90
CA GLN A 556 11.40 8.81 10.69
C GLN A 556 9.90 9.05 10.44
N GLU A 557 9.13 7.98 10.27
CA GLU A 557 7.67 8.00 10.46
C GLU A 557 7.36 7.62 11.91
N TYR A 558 6.65 8.48 12.64
CA TYR A 558 6.14 8.22 13.99
C TYR A 558 4.64 7.94 13.94
N ARG A 559 4.19 6.81 14.52
CA ARG A 559 3.00 6.10 14.02
C ARG A 559 1.89 5.80 15.05
N PRO A 560 1.35 6.78 15.78
CA PRO A 560 0.28 6.54 16.74
C PRO A 560 -1.08 6.39 16.04
N PRO A 561 -1.81 5.27 16.23
CA PRO A 561 -3.11 5.05 15.58
C PRO A 561 -4.19 6.08 16.02
N PHE A 562 -4.00 6.70 17.19
CA PHE A 562 -4.91 7.75 17.68
C PHE A 562 -4.71 9.09 16.97
N TYR A 563 -3.59 9.78 17.18
CA TYR A 563 -3.40 11.17 16.71
C TYR A 563 -3.21 11.31 15.20
N GLY A 564 -2.77 10.24 14.53
CA GLY A 564 -2.30 10.28 13.15
C GLY A 564 -0.78 10.20 13.08
N HIS A 565 -0.29 9.61 12.00
CA HIS A 565 1.14 9.42 11.79
C HIS A 565 1.79 10.73 11.32
N VAL A 566 3.10 10.87 11.54
CA VAL A 566 3.85 12.09 11.21
C VAL A 566 5.26 11.76 10.69
N PHE A 567 5.79 12.60 9.81
CA PHE A 567 7.19 12.55 9.37
C PHE A 567 8.10 13.43 10.24
N MET A 568 9.37 13.06 10.31
CA MET A 568 10.45 13.83 10.94
C MET A 568 11.73 13.71 10.10
N PHE A 569 12.18 14.81 9.48
CA PHE A 569 13.40 14.85 8.66
C PHE A 569 14.42 15.87 9.19
N GLY A 570 15.70 15.50 9.20
CA GLY A 570 16.77 16.34 9.76
C GLY A 570 16.91 16.23 11.27
N LEU A 571 16.78 15.02 11.84
CA LEU A 571 17.10 14.75 13.24
C LEU A 571 18.63 14.76 13.42
N GLU A 572 19.15 15.66 14.26
CA GLU A 572 20.59 15.83 14.49
C GLU A 572 21.29 14.67 15.24
N ASP A 573 20.62 13.97 16.16
CA ASP A 573 21.27 13.04 17.11
C ASP A 573 20.69 11.62 17.08
N HIS A 574 19.37 11.46 17.22
CA HIS A 574 18.73 10.15 17.33
C HIS A 574 17.27 10.11 16.84
N LEU A 575 16.88 8.94 16.30
CA LEU A 575 15.50 8.54 16.06
C LEU A 575 14.69 8.59 17.38
N ILE A 576 13.52 9.23 17.35
CA ILE A 576 12.66 9.43 18.52
C ILE A 576 12.04 8.10 18.95
N SER A 577 12.19 7.73 20.22
CA SER A 577 11.67 6.49 20.79
C SER A 577 10.69 6.77 21.94
N PRO A 578 9.57 6.00 22.09
CA PRO A 578 9.11 4.93 21.20
C PRO A 578 8.68 5.44 19.82
N PHE A 579 8.52 4.54 18.85
CA PHE A 579 8.07 4.88 17.48
C PHE A 579 6.54 5.06 17.34
N THR A 580 5.77 4.78 18.39
CA THR A 580 4.31 4.93 18.44
C THR A 580 3.81 5.07 19.88
N THR A 581 2.60 5.62 20.05
CA THR A 581 1.82 5.66 21.31
C THR A 581 0.34 5.38 20.99
N GLY A 582 -0.43 4.90 21.97
CA GLY A 582 -1.84 4.51 21.78
C GLY A 582 -2.04 3.13 21.15
N TYR A 583 -1.06 2.22 21.26
CA TYR A 583 -1.18 0.86 20.70
C TYR A 583 -1.81 -0.10 21.72
N GLU A 584 -3.04 -0.56 21.47
CA GLU A 584 -3.83 -1.41 22.38
C GLU A 584 -3.10 -2.71 22.79
N GLY A 585 -3.17 -3.05 24.08
CA GLY A 585 -2.58 -4.27 24.65
C GLY A 585 -1.08 -4.18 24.94
N THR A 586 -0.50 -2.98 25.00
CA THR A 586 0.97 -2.79 25.11
C THR A 586 1.37 -1.79 26.20
N ALA A 587 2.66 -1.79 26.58
CA ALA A 587 3.22 -0.82 27.54
C ALA A 587 3.17 0.65 27.04
N ILE A 588 2.85 0.87 25.77
CA ILE A 588 2.74 2.18 25.09
C ILE A 588 1.29 2.50 24.68
N GLU A 589 0.30 1.86 25.31
CA GLU A 589 -1.15 2.09 25.07
C GLU A 589 -1.64 3.49 25.51
N SER A 590 -0.91 4.21 26.35
CA SER A 590 -1.27 5.58 26.71
C SER A 590 -1.25 6.51 25.49
N LEU A 591 -2.18 7.47 25.44
CA LEU A 591 -2.13 8.58 24.48
C LEU A 591 -1.09 9.64 24.86
N TYR A 592 -0.31 9.43 25.94
CA TYR A 592 0.85 10.22 26.28
C TYR A 592 2.17 9.47 26.00
N PRO A 593 3.17 10.11 25.35
CA PRO A 593 3.15 11.44 24.72
C PRO A 593 2.23 11.56 23.49
N SER A 594 1.76 12.77 23.24
CA SER A 594 1.01 13.16 22.03
C SER A 594 1.94 13.57 20.89
N ASN A 595 1.41 13.75 19.67
CA ASN A 595 2.17 14.28 18.54
C ASN A 595 2.80 15.65 18.85
N THR A 596 2.11 16.50 19.60
CA THR A 596 2.64 17.80 20.05
C THR A 596 3.92 17.65 20.88
N ASP A 597 4.00 16.66 21.77
CA ASP A 597 5.22 16.39 22.54
C ASP A 597 6.34 15.80 21.67
N MET A 598 6.00 14.98 20.68
CA MET A 598 6.97 14.33 19.79
C MET A 598 7.54 15.30 18.73
N PHE A 599 6.70 16.17 18.15
CA PHE A 599 7.14 17.29 17.32
C PHE A 599 8.08 18.24 18.08
N ARG A 600 7.78 18.56 19.34
CA ARG A 600 8.67 19.39 20.19
C ARG A 600 10.03 18.73 20.42
N LYS A 601 10.10 17.40 20.52
CA LYS A 601 11.38 16.66 20.62
C LYS A 601 12.14 16.66 19.30
N ALA A 602 11.46 16.40 18.19
CA ALA A 602 12.07 16.37 16.85
C ALA A 602 12.63 17.74 16.45
N LYS A 603 11.85 18.82 16.62
CA LYS A 603 12.28 20.20 16.35
C LYS A 603 13.42 20.67 17.27
N ALA A 604 13.55 20.09 18.46
CA ALA A 604 14.70 20.34 19.34
C ALA A 604 15.99 19.65 18.87
N GLN A 605 15.91 18.75 17.88
CA GLN A 605 17.03 18.21 17.11
C GLN A 605 17.09 18.79 15.68
N GLY A 606 16.53 19.99 15.44
CA GLY A 606 16.57 20.65 14.13
C GLY A 606 15.54 20.16 13.09
N ALA A 607 14.79 19.09 13.36
CA ALA A 607 13.98 18.44 12.34
C ALA A 607 12.79 19.28 11.84
N THR A 608 12.49 19.16 10.54
CA THR A 608 11.24 19.63 9.93
C THR A 608 10.19 18.52 10.00
N VAL A 609 8.95 18.86 10.38
CA VAL A 609 7.94 17.85 10.78
C VAL A 609 6.54 18.12 10.20
N GLY A 610 5.80 17.06 9.91
CA GLY A 610 4.45 17.19 9.35
C GLY A 610 3.59 15.94 9.47
N TYR A 611 2.27 16.09 9.35
CA TYR A 611 1.34 14.97 9.33
C TYR A 611 1.36 14.24 7.97
N VAL A 612 1.51 12.91 8.00
CA VAL A 612 1.45 12.04 6.81
C VAL A 612 0.06 11.40 6.65
N HIS A 613 -0.30 10.99 5.42
CA HIS A 613 -1.60 10.39 5.02
C HIS A 613 -2.83 10.99 5.73
N ALA A 614 -2.82 12.30 5.92
CA ALA A 614 -3.64 12.94 6.94
C ALA A 614 -5.15 12.82 6.66
N PHE A 615 -5.57 12.99 5.40
CA PHE A 615 -6.99 13.04 5.02
C PHE A 615 -7.24 12.38 3.65
N PHE A 616 -8.20 11.46 3.60
CA PHE A 616 -8.54 10.68 2.39
C PHE A 616 -9.94 11.02 1.84
N GLY A 617 -10.15 10.79 0.54
CA GLY A 617 -11.45 10.98 -0.10
C GLY A 617 -11.83 12.46 -0.29
N SER A 618 -13.13 12.75 -0.24
CA SER A 618 -13.68 14.10 -0.54
C SER A 618 -14.67 14.67 0.49
N ALA A 619 -15.00 13.94 1.56
CA ALA A 619 -15.86 14.44 2.63
C ALA A 619 -15.07 15.28 3.64
N ASP A 620 -15.76 16.08 4.45
CA ASP A 620 -15.17 16.84 5.55
C ASP A 620 -14.74 15.86 6.69
N PRO A 621 -13.46 15.79 7.07
CA PRO A 621 -13.03 14.90 8.16
C PRO A 621 -13.72 15.18 9.50
N LEU A 622 -14.24 16.40 9.71
CA LEU A 622 -14.98 16.77 10.92
C LEU A 622 -16.33 16.05 11.04
N GLU A 623 -16.96 15.65 9.94
CA GLU A 623 -18.16 14.82 9.94
C GLU A 623 -17.80 13.39 10.41
N GLY A 624 -16.71 12.84 9.89
CA GLY A 624 -16.12 11.55 10.28
C GLY A 624 -15.32 11.59 11.59
N ALA A 625 -14.40 10.63 11.75
CA ALA A 625 -13.55 10.50 12.94
C ALA A 625 -12.24 11.32 12.83
N LEU A 626 -12.31 12.54 12.30
CA LEU A 626 -11.18 13.48 12.10
C LEU A 626 -10.07 13.00 11.14
N GLY A 627 -10.26 11.86 10.47
CA GLY A 627 -9.31 11.31 9.49
C GLY A 627 -8.09 10.62 10.10
N GLY A 628 -6.99 10.62 9.36
CA GLY A 628 -5.68 10.17 9.83
C GLY A 628 -5.10 11.18 10.81
N GLY A 629 -4.86 12.42 10.34
CA GLY A 629 -4.24 13.52 11.09
C GLY A 629 -5.13 14.19 12.14
N LYS A 630 -5.71 13.43 13.07
CA LYS A 630 -6.67 13.92 14.06
C LYS A 630 -6.11 15.02 14.96
N GLY A 631 -4.81 14.97 15.30
CA GLY A 631 -4.14 16.00 16.09
C GLY A 631 -3.87 17.32 15.36
N PHE A 632 -4.01 17.36 14.02
CA PHE A 632 -3.57 18.46 13.17
C PHE A 632 -3.98 19.87 13.64
N MET A 633 -5.25 20.08 14.00
CA MET A 633 -5.73 21.41 14.43
C MET A 633 -5.13 21.87 15.77
N VAL A 634 -4.70 20.96 16.64
CA VAL A 634 -3.98 21.31 17.87
C VAL A 634 -2.57 21.79 17.50
N ASP A 635 -1.84 21.02 16.69
CA ASP A 635 -0.46 21.34 16.34
C ASP A 635 -0.32 22.53 15.39
N ALA A 636 -1.32 22.79 14.54
CA ALA A 636 -1.39 23.99 13.71
C ALA A 636 -1.59 25.26 14.56
N ALA A 637 -2.37 25.20 15.65
CA ALA A 637 -2.55 26.32 16.58
C ALA A 637 -1.30 26.56 17.45
N LEU A 638 -0.64 25.49 17.89
CA LEU A 638 0.53 25.55 18.77
C LEU A 638 1.86 25.81 18.02
N GLY A 639 1.85 25.86 16.69
CA GLY A 639 3.04 26.07 15.86
C GLY A 639 4.02 24.87 15.84
N THR A 640 3.55 23.70 16.24
CA THR A 640 4.36 22.48 16.38
C THR A 640 4.51 21.71 15.07
N THR A 641 3.48 21.65 14.22
CA THR A 641 3.60 21.06 12.86
C THR A 641 4.07 22.10 11.84
N ASP A 642 4.98 21.73 10.93
CA ASP A 642 5.37 22.59 9.79
C ASP A 642 4.53 22.29 8.54
N ALA A 643 4.08 21.04 8.38
CA ALA A 643 3.40 20.58 7.17
C ALA A 643 2.25 19.59 7.41
N VAL A 644 1.48 19.30 6.35
CA VAL A 644 0.42 18.28 6.29
C VAL A 644 0.24 17.73 4.88
N GLU A 645 0.13 16.41 4.77
CA GLU A 645 0.30 15.65 3.53
C GLU A 645 -1.00 15.23 2.81
N TRP A 646 -0.94 15.25 1.48
CA TRP A 646 -1.77 14.45 0.59
C TRP A 646 -1.00 13.23 0.09
N SER A 647 -1.53 12.03 0.32
CA SER A 647 -0.97 10.75 -0.18
C SER A 647 -1.73 10.19 -1.38
N GLY A 648 -2.42 11.06 -2.12
CA GLY A 648 -3.17 10.71 -3.32
C GLY A 648 -4.10 11.83 -3.77
N ALA A 649 -4.76 11.61 -4.91
CA ALA A 649 -5.73 12.55 -5.44
C ALA A 649 -6.99 12.60 -4.54
N GLY A 650 -7.21 13.74 -3.87
CA GLY A 650 -8.19 13.88 -2.78
C GLY A 650 -8.59 15.33 -2.49
N ARG A 651 -9.74 15.49 -1.84
CA ARG A 651 -10.35 16.80 -1.52
C ARG A 651 -10.61 17.03 -0.03
N ALA A 652 -10.65 15.96 0.79
CA ALA A 652 -10.92 16.03 2.23
C ALA A 652 -9.93 16.94 3.00
N GLY A 653 -8.64 16.95 2.62
CA GLY A 653 -7.62 17.76 3.28
C GLY A 653 -7.81 19.27 3.17
N PHE A 654 -8.57 19.75 2.16
CA PHE A 654 -8.81 21.19 2.01
C PHE A 654 -9.63 21.78 3.17
N TYR A 655 -10.54 21.01 3.79
CA TYR A 655 -11.39 21.51 4.89
C TYR A 655 -10.56 21.99 6.11
N PRO A 656 -9.73 21.15 6.77
CA PRO A 656 -8.91 21.59 7.90
C PRO A 656 -7.77 22.54 7.47
N VAL A 657 -7.18 22.36 6.30
CA VAL A 657 -6.09 23.23 5.81
C VAL A 657 -6.57 24.65 5.52
N TYR A 658 -7.72 24.81 4.87
CA TYR A 658 -8.33 26.13 4.71
C TYR A 658 -8.75 26.73 6.05
N ALA A 659 -9.19 25.92 7.04
CA ALA A 659 -9.51 26.43 8.37
C ALA A 659 -8.28 26.98 9.13
N ALA A 660 -7.10 26.39 8.90
CA ALA A 660 -5.82 26.91 9.38
C ALA A 660 -5.40 28.18 8.61
N TRP A 661 -5.38 28.14 7.27
CA TRP A 661 -4.96 29.27 6.43
C TRP A 661 -5.86 30.50 6.58
N ASN A 662 -7.18 30.31 6.72
CA ASN A 662 -8.15 31.39 6.98
C ASN A 662 -8.00 32.05 8.35
N ASN A 663 -7.13 31.52 9.23
CA ASN A 663 -6.71 32.18 10.46
C ASN A 663 -5.23 32.61 10.45
N GLY A 664 -4.58 32.57 9.29
CA GLY A 664 -3.18 32.95 9.13
C GLY A 664 -2.18 31.95 9.71
N LEU A 665 -2.60 30.73 10.04
CA LEU A 665 -1.71 29.66 10.49
C LEU A 665 -1.01 29.06 9.26
N ARG A 666 0.26 29.44 9.05
CA ARG A 666 1.04 29.13 7.83
C ARG A 666 1.63 27.71 7.85
N VAL A 667 0.79 26.68 7.94
CA VAL A 667 1.21 25.28 7.74
C VAL A 667 1.27 24.98 6.25
N THR A 668 2.33 24.30 5.79
CA THR A 668 2.52 23.95 4.37
C THR A 668 1.78 22.67 3.99
N ALA A 669 0.99 22.71 2.92
CA ALA A 669 0.45 21.51 2.30
C ALA A 669 1.55 20.84 1.44
N VAL A 670 1.76 19.54 1.64
CA VAL A 670 2.79 18.74 0.96
C VAL A 670 2.20 17.48 0.33
N GLY A 671 2.98 16.82 -0.53
CA GLY A 671 2.66 15.55 -1.17
C GLY A 671 3.71 14.48 -0.85
N GLY A 672 3.23 13.29 -0.48
CA GLY A 672 4.03 12.11 -0.23
C GLY A 672 3.13 10.87 -0.18
N GLU A 673 3.48 9.83 -0.93
CA GLU A 673 2.53 8.81 -1.39
C GLU A 673 2.37 7.53 -0.54
N ASP A 674 3.11 7.37 0.58
CA ASP A 674 3.24 6.07 1.28
C ASP A 674 3.77 4.98 0.32
N SER A 675 4.87 5.29 -0.40
CA SER A 675 5.51 4.34 -1.32
C SER A 675 6.31 3.30 -0.56
N ILE A 676 5.67 2.19 -0.23
CA ILE A 676 6.34 1.02 0.34
C ILE A 676 6.98 0.21 -0.79
N SER A 677 8.27 0.42 -1.06
CA SER A 677 8.88 0.02 -2.34
C SER A 677 9.44 -1.42 -2.42
N ASN A 678 9.45 -2.18 -1.32
CA ASN A 678 9.75 -3.63 -1.37
C ASN A 678 8.50 -4.54 -1.45
N LEU A 679 7.29 -3.96 -1.52
CA LEU A 679 6.06 -4.67 -1.89
C LEU A 679 5.96 -4.81 -3.42
N HIS A 680 5.28 -5.87 -3.88
CA HIS A 680 4.96 -6.00 -5.31
C HIS A 680 3.85 -5.01 -5.68
N ALA A 681 2.72 -5.04 -4.97
CA ALA A 681 1.62 -4.10 -5.16
C ALA A 681 1.72 -2.96 -4.13
N SER A 682 2.06 -1.74 -4.58
CA SER A 682 2.25 -0.58 -3.72
C SER A 682 2.47 0.70 -4.54
N LYS A 683 2.22 1.86 -3.93
CA LYS A 683 2.43 3.18 -4.55
C LYS A 683 3.84 3.34 -5.11
N LEU A 684 3.95 3.97 -6.28
CA LEU A 684 5.22 4.28 -6.92
C LEU A 684 5.89 5.50 -6.27
N VAL A 685 7.22 5.45 -6.13
CA VAL A 685 8.03 6.59 -5.65
C VAL A 685 7.74 7.82 -6.51
N GLY A 686 7.42 8.95 -5.90
CA GLY A 686 7.15 10.20 -6.62
C GLY A 686 5.83 10.18 -7.39
N SER A 687 4.86 9.35 -7.00
CA SER A 687 3.49 9.41 -7.52
C SER A 687 2.67 10.58 -6.93
N VAL A 688 3.09 11.13 -5.78
CA VAL A 688 2.52 12.35 -5.19
C VAL A 688 3.65 13.25 -4.66
N ARG A 689 3.94 14.33 -5.37
CA ARG A 689 5.14 15.17 -5.14
C ARG A 689 4.80 16.50 -4.46
N THR A 690 5.73 16.95 -3.64
CA THR A 690 5.94 18.36 -3.30
C THR A 690 7.02 18.92 -4.23
N TYR A 691 6.68 19.91 -5.05
CA TYR A 691 7.68 20.78 -5.70
C TYR A 691 7.94 21.97 -4.79
N VAL A 692 9.21 22.26 -4.49
CA VAL A 692 9.62 23.35 -3.59
C VAL A 692 10.56 24.32 -4.31
N HIS A 693 10.29 25.62 -4.19
CA HIS A 693 11.14 26.67 -4.75
C HIS A 693 12.30 27.04 -3.81
N THR A 694 13.50 26.60 -4.17
CA THR A 694 14.78 26.96 -3.54
C THR A 694 15.47 28.13 -4.24
N GLY A 695 15.08 28.42 -5.49
CA GLY A 695 15.66 29.48 -6.31
C GLY A 695 17.16 29.27 -6.54
N ALA A 696 17.95 30.34 -6.39
CA ALA A 696 19.40 30.31 -6.61
C ALA A 696 20.21 29.48 -5.57
N ARG A 697 19.57 28.83 -4.58
CA ARG A 697 20.23 27.87 -3.68
C ARG A 697 20.38 26.47 -4.28
N GLY A 698 19.68 26.16 -5.38
CA GLY A 698 19.76 24.87 -6.05
C GLY A 698 19.21 23.70 -5.23
N LEU A 699 19.58 22.47 -5.62
CA LEU A 699 19.18 21.24 -4.94
C LEU A 699 20.07 21.00 -3.71
N THR A 700 19.53 21.27 -2.52
CA THR A 700 20.11 20.84 -1.24
C THR A 700 18.99 20.55 -0.24
N MET A 701 19.22 19.61 0.68
CA MET A 701 18.27 19.29 1.76
C MET A 701 17.88 20.54 2.56
N GLU A 702 18.86 21.36 2.96
CA GLU A 702 18.66 22.60 3.72
C GLU A 702 17.73 23.58 2.98
N ALA A 703 18.02 23.86 1.70
CA ALA A 703 17.23 24.81 0.91
C ALA A 703 15.82 24.27 0.60
N TRP A 704 15.67 22.95 0.42
CA TRP A 704 14.38 22.31 0.21
C TRP A 704 13.51 22.37 1.47
N PHE A 705 14.01 21.99 2.64
CA PHE A 705 13.24 22.09 3.89
C PHE A 705 12.99 23.54 4.33
N ASP A 706 13.88 24.49 4.02
CA ASP A 706 13.61 25.93 4.18
C ASP A 706 12.51 26.45 3.25
N GLY A 707 12.44 25.94 2.01
CA GLY A 707 11.36 26.27 1.08
C GLY A 707 10.02 25.69 1.53
N LEU A 708 10.02 24.45 2.01
CA LEU A 708 8.87 23.76 2.59
C LEU A 708 8.36 24.50 3.84
N ARG A 709 9.22 24.81 4.82
CA ARG A 709 8.85 25.60 6.01
C ARG A 709 8.42 27.03 5.71
N ALA A 710 8.78 27.58 4.55
CA ALA A 710 8.31 28.89 4.09
C ALA A 710 7.03 28.85 3.25
N GLY A 711 6.44 27.67 3.00
CA GLY A 711 5.26 27.51 2.14
C GLY A 711 5.53 27.72 0.65
N ARG A 712 6.79 27.78 0.21
CA ARG A 712 7.20 27.95 -1.19
C ARG A 712 7.06 26.65 -1.98
N ALA A 713 5.86 26.08 -1.99
CA ALA A 713 5.63 24.72 -2.49
C ALA A 713 4.31 24.57 -3.26
N PHE A 714 4.25 23.59 -4.17
CA PHE A 714 2.99 23.06 -4.71
C PHE A 714 2.96 21.52 -4.65
N VAL A 715 1.76 20.97 -4.53
CA VAL A 715 1.49 19.53 -4.45
C VAL A 715 0.96 19.05 -5.79
N THR A 716 1.39 17.88 -6.27
CA THR A 716 0.92 17.33 -7.54
C THR A 716 0.97 15.80 -7.63
N THR A 717 0.00 15.22 -8.34
CA THR A 717 -0.01 13.83 -8.81
C THR A 717 0.30 13.71 -10.31
N GLY A 718 0.64 14.81 -10.98
CA GLY A 718 0.97 14.86 -12.41
C GLY A 718 1.08 16.27 -13.01
N PRO A 719 0.07 17.17 -12.87
CA PRO A 719 0.13 18.52 -13.44
C PRO A 719 1.15 19.43 -12.73
N LEU A 720 2.01 20.10 -13.49
CA LEU A 720 2.97 21.08 -12.99
C LEU A 720 2.32 22.47 -13.00
N VAL A 721 2.44 23.22 -11.90
CA VAL A 721 1.71 24.47 -11.68
C VAL A 721 2.66 25.62 -11.34
N GLU A 722 2.60 26.67 -12.14
CA GLU A 722 3.33 27.92 -11.94
C GLU A 722 2.28 28.99 -11.56
N LEU A 723 2.38 29.63 -10.40
CA LEU A 723 1.45 30.67 -9.92
C LEU A 723 2.21 31.88 -9.37
N THR A 724 1.70 33.07 -9.67
CA THR A 724 2.16 34.34 -9.09
C THR A 724 0.99 35.29 -8.82
N VAL A 725 1.14 36.16 -7.82
CA VAL A 725 0.28 37.34 -7.58
C VAL A 725 1.19 38.55 -7.43
N ASP A 726 1.10 39.53 -8.33
CA ASP A 726 2.06 40.64 -8.47
C ASP A 726 3.54 40.19 -8.55
N GLY A 727 3.77 38.97 -9.07
CA GLY A 727 5.08 38.33 -9.15
C GLY A 727 5.49 37.54 -7.90
N ALA A 728 4.80 37.68 -6.76
CA ALA A 728 5.06 36.91 -5.56
C ALA A 728 4.60 35.44 -5.71
N LEU A 729 5.41 34.51 -5.23
CA LEU A 729 5.23 33.06 -5.33
C LEU A 729 4.39 32.49 -4.16
N PRO A 730 3.95 31.21 -4.21
CA PRO A 730 3.40 30.51 -3.05
C PRO A 730 4.27 30.68 -1.80
N GLY A 731 3.65 30.86 -0.63
CA GLY A 731 4.33 31.14 0.65
C GLY A 731 4.71 32.62 0.84
N GLU A 732 4.93 33.37 -0.23
CA GLU A 732 5.30 34.79 -0.19
C GLU A 732 4.08 35.68 0.07
N THR A 733 4.27 37.01 0.08
CA THR A 733 3.28 37.94 0.63
C THR A 733 3.30 39.29 -0.09
N VAL A 734 2.19 39.62 -0.75
CA VAL A 734 1.91 40.94 -1.32
C VAL A 734 1.34 41.84 -0.22
N ASN A 735 1.75 43.11 -0.16
CA ASN A 735 1.26 44.08 0.81
C ASN A 735 0.63 45.27 0.07
N LEU A 736 -0.61 45.58 0.42
CA LEU A 736 -1.44 46.63 -0.18
C LEU A 736 -1.75 47.75 0.85
N PRO A 737 -2.08 48.96 0.39
CA PRO A 737 -2.60 50.03 1.24
C PRO A 737 -3.82 49.63 2.07
N SER A 738 -4.14 50.44 3.10
CA SER A 738 -5.30 50.26 3.99
C SER A 738 -6.65 50.22 3.30
N GLU A 739 -6.76 50.92 2.17
CA GLU A 739 -7.93 51.03 1.29
C GLU A 739 -8.06 49.86 0.29
N GLY A 740 -7.12 48.91 0.33
CA GLY A 740 -7.01 47.82 -0.63
C GLY A 740 -6.23 48.21 -1.88
N GLY A 741 -6.41 47.44 -2.94
CA GLY A 741 -5.77 47.67 -4.24
C GLY A 741 -6.25 46.70 -5.31
N THR A 742 -5.48 46.60 -6.39
CA THR A 742 -5.65 45.59 -7.44
C THR A 742 -4.36 44.79 -7.55
N VAL A 743 -4.48 43.47 -7.65
CA VAL A 743 -3.35 42.55 -7.86
C VAL A 743 -3.50 41.82 -9.21
N GLU A 744 -2.38 41.59 -9.89
CA GLU A 744 -2.31 40.79 -11.11
C GLU A 744 -1.94 39.34 -10.78
N LEU A 745 -2.92 38.45 -10.82
CA LEU A 745 -2.71 37.01 -10.69
C LEU A 745 -2.38 36.42 -12.06
N ARG A 746 -1.32 35.61 -12.13
CA ARG A 746 -0.96 34.82 -13.31
C ARG A 746 -0.65 33.39 -12.93
N ALA A 747 -1.20 32.44 -13.67
CA ALA A 747 -0.86 31.03 -13.54
C ALA A 747 -0.68 30.35 -14.90
N ARG A 748 0.16 29.32 -14.91
CA ARG A 748 0.31 28.36 -16.01
C ARG A 748 0.30 26.94 -15.47
N VAL A 749 -0.29 26.03 -16.24
CA VAL A 749 -0.34 24.60 -15.94
C VAL A 749 0.10 23.81 -17.16
N ARG A 750 0.93 22.78 -16.97
CA ARG A 750 1.26 21.78 -17.99
C ARG A 750 1.15 20.38 -17.39
N SER A 751 0.69 19.39 -18.17
CA SER A 751 0.51 18.04 -17.67
C SER A 751 0.72 16.99 -18.75
N ILE A 752 1.36 15.88 -18.36
CA ILE A 752 1.56 14.70 -19.21
C ILE A 752 0.25 13.96 -19.53
N THR A 753 -0.80 14.19 -18.73
CA THR A 753 -2.16 13.66 -18.91
C THR A 753 -3.21 14.78 -19.01
N PRO A 754 -4.36 14.56 -19.65
CA PRO A 754 -5.40 15.59 -19.76
C PRO A 754 -5.95 16.14 -18.43
N ILE A 755 -6.05 17.47 -18.32
CA ILE A 755 -6.70 18.19 -17.21
C ILE A 755 -8.09 18.74 -17.62
N ASP A 756 -9.03 18.86 -16.68
CA ASP A 756 -10.42 19.25 -16.96
C ASP A 756 -10.72 20.69 -16.55
N SER A 757 -10.33 21.10 -15.34
CA SER A 757 -10.49 22.49 -14.90
C SER A 757 -9.38 23.03 -14.00
N LEU A 758 -9.20 24.35 -14.09
CA LEU A 758 -8.45 25.17 -13.14
C LEU A 758 -9.47 25.86 -12.21
N LEU A 759 -9.24 25.77 -10.90
CA LEU A 759 -10.03 26.43 -9.87
C LEU A 759 -9.17 27.51 -9.21
N LEU A 760 -9.55 28.77 -9.37
CA LEU A 760 -8.96 29.87 -8.62
C LEU A 760 -9.73 30.03 -7.30
N VAL A 761 -9.01 29.94 -6.19
CA VAL A 761 -9.58 29.97 -4.83
C VAL A 761 -9.00 31.13 -4.03
N ARG A 762 -9.87 31.86 -3.32
CA ARG A 762 -9.53 32.93 -2.36
C ARG A 762 -10.15 32.57 -1.01
N ASN A 763 -9.37 32.58 0.07
CA ASN A 763 -9.85 32.32 1.44
C ASN A 763 -10.71 31.02 1.56
N GLY A 764 -10.42 30.01 0.75
CA GLY A 764 -11.11 28.72 0.70
C GLY A 764 -12.33 28.65 -0.24
N GLU A 765 -12.81 29.77 -0.75
CA GLU A 765 -13.92 29.82 -1.72
C GLU A 765 -13.40 29.79 -3.17
N VAL A 766 -14.04 29.01 -4.04
CA VAL A 766 -13.77 29.03 -5.49
C VAL A 766 -14.38 30.30 -6.07
N ILE A 767 -13.54 31.25 -6.50
CA ILE A 767 -13.99 32.51 -7.10
C ILE A 767 -14.07 32.44 -8.63
N GLU A 768 -13.38 31.48 -9.25
CA GLU A 768 -13.49 31.19 -10.68
C GLU A 768 -13.16 29.72 -10.98
N GLU A 769 -13.92 29.09 -11.88
CA GLU A 769 -13.58 27.81 -12.49
C GLU A 769 -13.42 27.99 -14.01
N VAL A 770 -12.30 27.50 -14.55
CA VAL A 770 -11.95 27.58 -15.97
C VAL A 770 -11.77 26.18 -16.54
N THR A 771 -12.74 25.73 -17.35
CA THR A 771 -12.68 24.45 -18.07
C THR A 771 -11.63 24.51 -19.19
N VAL A 772 -10.71 23.55 -19.22
CA VAL A 772 -9.67 23.44 -20.25
C VAL A 772 -10.25 22.82 -21.52
N ARG A 773 -9.74 23.21 -22.69
CA ARG A 773 -10.22 22.79 -24.01
C ARG A 773 -9.04 22.45 -24.93
N GLY A 774 -9.30 21.75 -26.04
CA GLY A 774 -8.26 21.28 -26.96
C GLY A 774 -7.69 19.93 -26.52
N ASP A 775 -6.36 19.79 -26.54
CA ASP A 775 -5.66 18.58 -26.07
C ASP A 775 -5.71 18.38 -24.55
N ARG A 776 -6.09 19.43 -23.81
CA ARG A 776 -6.16 19.49 -22.35
C ARG A 776 -4.81 19.28 -21.64
N ARG A 777 -3.67 19.61 -22.27
CA ARG A 777 -2.32 19.39 -21.69
C ARG A 777 -1.56 20.66 -21.28
N ASP A 778 -1.98 21.84 -21.73
CA ASP A 778 -1.50 23.16 -21.25
C ASP A 778 -2.71 24.08 -20.96
N ALA A 779 -2.57 24.97 -19.98
CA ALA A 779 -3.52 26.03 -19.69
C ALA A 779 -2.84 27.25 -19.06
N GLU A 780 -3.25 28.47 -19.47
CA GLU A 780 -2.80 29.74 -18.86
C GLU A 780 -4.00 30.55 -18.34
N LEU A 781 -3.77 31.27 -17.23
CA LEU A 781 -4.74 32.11 -16.54
C LEU A 781 -4.09 33.45 -16.18
N SER A 782 -4.73 34.57 -16.52
CA SER A 782 -4.33 35.91 -16.07
C SER A 782 -5.56 36.68 -15.62
N ARG A 783 -5.55 37.23 -14.40
CA ARG A 783 -6.69 37.94 -13.80
C ARG A 783 -6.24 39.15 -12.99
N SER A 784 -6.85 40.29 -13.29
CA SER A 784 -6.77 41.51 -12.48
C SER A 784 -7.84 41.42 -11.39
N LEU A 785 -7.45 41.48 -10.12
CA LEU A 785 -8.33 41.20 -8.98
C LEU A 785 -8.30 42.36 -7.99
N THR A 786 -9.46 42.97 -7.73
CA THR A 786 -9.61 43.97 -6.66
C THR A 786 -9.58 43.26 -5.29
N VAL A 787 -8.72 43.72 -4.39
CA VAL A 787 -8.53 43.16 -3.04
C VAL A 787 -8.76 44.26 -2.01
N THR A 788 -9.87 44.17 -1.28
CA THR A 788 -10.24 45.09 -0.18
C THR A 788 -9.99 44.51 1.20
N GLU A 789 -9.59 43.23 1.29
CA GLU A 789 -9.39 42.51 2.55
C GLU A 789 -8.23 41.54 2.44
N SER A 790 -7.43 41.48 3.50
CA SER A 790 -6.37 40.50 3.72
C SER A 790 -6.85 39.07 3.61
N GLY A 791 -6.03 38.24 3.00
CA GLY A 791 -6.35 36.85 2.73
C GLY A 791 -5.24 36.14 1.99
N TRP A 792 -5.62 35.18 1.18
CA TRP A 792 -4.71 34.42 0.35
C TRP A 792 -5.39 33.91 -0.91
N TYR A 793 -4.58 33.68 -1.95
CA TYR A 793 -4.98 33.06 -3.21
C TYR A 793 -4.18 31.78 -3.43
N HIS A 794 -4.82 30.74 -3.94
CA HIS A 794 -4.10 29.56 -4.45
C HIS A 794 -4.84 28.97 -5.65
N LEU A 795 -4.12 28.21 -6.48
CA LEU A 795 -4.69 27.51 -7.62
C LEU A 795 -4.87 26.02 -7.29
N ARG A 796 -5.96 25.42 -7.77
CA ARG A 796 -6.14 23.97 -7.88
C ARG A 796 -6.36 23.58 -9.34
N VAL A 797 -5.93 22.38 -9.68
CA VAL A 797 -6.09 21.74 -11.00
C VAL A 797 -6.70 20.36 -10.77
N ALA A 798 -7.66 19.97 -11.60
CA ALA A 798 -8.19 18.62 -11.64
C ALA A 798 -8.34 18.14 -13.09
N GLY A 799 -7.80 16.95 -13.38
CA GLY A 799 -8.18 16.10 -14.51
C GLY A 799 -9.24 15.08 -14.11
N ARG A 800 -9.51 14.12 -14.98
CA ARG A 800 -10.56 13.12 -14.79
C ARG A 800 -9.99 11.73 -14.44
N PRO A 801 -10.76 10.85 -13.79
CA PRO A 801 -10.30 9.49 -13.49
C PRO A 801 -9.99 8.66 -14.74
N GLU A 802 -10.76 8.80 -15.82
CA GLU A 802 -10.53 8.10 -17.08
C GLU A 802 -9.26 8.57 -17.81
N ASP A 803 -8.82 9.79 -17.56
CA ASP A 803 -7.61 10.40 -18.14
C ASP A 803 -6.33 10.08 -17.32
N ARG A 804 -6.40 9.25 -16.26
CA ARG A 804 -5.30 9.13 -15.27
C ARG A 804 -4.00 8.56 -15.82
N PHE A 805 -4.02 7.68 -16.81
CA PHE A 805 -2.85 6.88 -17.19
C PHE A 805 -1.80 7.75 -17.89
N PRO A 806 -0.49 7.66 -17.55
CA PRO A 806 0.17 6.63 -16.73
C PRO A 806 0.41 7.01 -15.25
N LEU A 807 -0.38 7.90 -14.65
CA LEU A 807 -0.23 8.31 -13.25
C LEU A 807 -0.75 7.26 -12.27
N ASP A 808 0.00 7.05 -11.18
CA ASP A 808 -0.41 6.23 -10.03
C ASP A 808 -1.28 7.05 -9.03
N ALA A 809 -2.35 7.65 -9.55
CA ALA A 809 -3.30 8.44 -8.78
C ALA A 809 -4.71 8.30 -9.36
N GLY A 810 -5.74 8.41 -8.51
CA GLY A 810 -7.14 8.24 -8.93
C GLY A 810 -7.64 9.26 -9.97
N PHE A 811 -6.97 10.40 -10.09
CA PHE A 811 -7.07 11.37 -11.19
C PHE A 811 -5.85 12.31 -11.14
N ALA A 812 -5.57 13.05 -12.22
CA ALA A 812 -4.55 14.08 -12.23
C ALA A 812 -4.98 15.26 -11.32
N GLN A 813 -4.20 15.61 -10.31
CA GLN A 813 -4.48 16.72 -9.40
C GLN A 813 -3.22 17.52 -9.13
N ALA A 814 -3.34 18.84 -9.05
CA ALA A 814 -2.29 19.68 -8.49
C ALA A 814 -2.88 20.87 -7.75
N PHE A 815 -2.16 21.43 -6.80
CA PHE A 815 -2.53 22.69 -6.16
C PHE A 815 -1.34 23.38 -5.48
N THR A 816 -1.36 24.70 -5.45
CA THR A 816 -0.29 25.48 -4.80
C THR A 816 -0.54 25.64 -3.31
N ASN A 817 0.52 25.94 -2.55
CA ASN A 817 0.35 26.65 -1.28
C ASN A 817 -0.11 28.11 -1.55
N PRO A 818 -0.54 28.87 -0.53
CA PRO A 818 -1.17 30.15 -0.74
C PRO A 818 -0.13 31.26 -1.02
N VAL A 819 -0.42 32.13 -1.99
CA VAL A 819 0.18 33.47 -2.04
C VAL A 819 -0.63 34.37 -1.13
N TRP A 820 0.00 34.95 -0.12
CA TRP A 820 -0.68 35.78 0.88
C TRP A 820 -0.83 37.21 0.37
N VAL A 821 -1.92 37.88 0.73
CA VAL A 821 -2.14 39.31 0.44
C VAL A 821 -2.59 39.99 1.73
N HIS A 822 -1.87 41.02 2.17
CA HIS A 822 -2.25 41.87 3.29
C HIS A 822 -2.73 43.24 2.81
N VAL A 823 -3.75 43.79 3.48
CA VAL A 823 -4.38 45.10 3.25
C VAL A 823 -4.20 45.93 4.52
N GLY A 824 -3.25 46.86 4.51
CA GLY A 824 -2.77 47.53 5.72
C GLY A 824 -2.36 46.55 6.82
N ASP A 825 -2.64 46.90 8.07
CA ASP A 825 -2.35 46.05 9.24
C ASP A 825 -3.39 44.91 9.47
N GLN A 826 -4.32 44.68 8.54
CA GLN A 826 -5.38 43.69 8.74
C GLN A 826 -4.79 42.26 8.69
N PRO A 827 -4.93 41.41 9.73
CA PRO A 827 -4.46 40.03 9.68
C PRO A 827 -5.36 39.16 8.79
N VAL A 828 -5.02 37.88 8.58
CA VAL A 828 -5.97 36.89 8.03
C VAL A 828 -6.67 36.18 9.20
N ARG A 829 -8.00 36.34 9.31
CA ARG A 829 -8.84 35.73 10.36
C ARG A 829 -10.21 35.37 9.78
N SER A 830 -10.80 34.29 10.28
CA SER A 830 -12.16 33.89 9.96
C SER A 830 -12.81 33.21 11.15
N ARG A 831 -13.88 33.82 11.66
CA ARG A 831 -14.69 33.34 12.78
C ARG A 831 -15.20 31.92 12.54
N ALA A 832 -15.76 31.66 11.36
CA ALA A 832 -16.28 30.35 10.98
C ALA A 832 -15.17 29.26 10.92
N ALA A 833 -13.97 29.64 10.46
CA ALA A 833 -12.81 28.75 10.46
C ALA A 833 -12.29 28.47 11.88
N ALA A 834 -12.27 29.48 12.77
CA ALA A 834 -11.92 29.29 14.16
C ALA A 834 -12.95 28.42 14.91
N GLU A 835 -14.24 28.59 14.64
CA GLU A 835 -15.32 27.75 15.18
C GLU A 835 -15.28 26.32 14.63
N TYR A 836 -14.86 26.12 13.38
CA TYR A 836 -14.56 24.78 12.83
C TYR A 836 -13.43 24.12 13.63
N SER A 837 -12.33 24.84 13.87
CA SER A 837 -11.19 24.33 14.64
C SER A 837 -11.56 24.00 16.10
N LEU A 838 -12.43 24.78 16.73
CA LEU A 838 -12.93 24.48 18.08
C LEU A 838 -13.74 23.18 18.09
N ARG A 839 -14.70 23.00 17.16
CA ARG A 839 -15.46 21.74 17.03
C ARG A 839 -14.55 20.53 16.77
N TRP A 840 -13.45 20.71 16.04
CA TRP A 840 -12.44 19.67 15.81
C TRP A 840 -11.75 19.27 17.12
N ILE A 841 -11.29 20.23 17.92
CA ILE A 841 -10.61 19.94 19.19
C ILE A 841 -11.59 19.32 20.20
N ASP A 842 -12.85 19.75 20.21
CA ASP A 842 -13.90 19.16 21.06
C ASP A 842 -14.16 17.69 20.71
N LYS A 843 -14.27 17.37 19.42
CA LYS A 843 -14.42 15.98 18.94
C LYS A 843 -13.15 15.14 19.14
N LEU A 844 -11.96 15.74 19.05
CA LEU A 844 -10.69 15.08 19.37
C LEU A 844 -10.63 14.73 20.86
N GLN A 845 -11.09 15.63 21.73
CA GLN A 845 -11.15 15.38 23.16
C GLN A 845 -12.22 14.33 23.50
N GLU A 846 -13.39 14.34 22.87
CA GLU A 846 -14.41 13.28 23.03
C GLU A 846 -13.83 11.88 22.73
N LEU A 847 -13.08 11.75 21.63
CA LEU A 847 -12.38 10.50 21.27
C LEU A 847 -11.28 10.12 22.28
N ALA A 848 -10.60 11.09 22.89
CA ALA A 848 -9.54 10.88 23.88
C ALA A 848 -10.10 10.59 25.29
N ASP A 849 -11.26 11.16 25.64
CA ASP A 849 -12.01 10.87 26.86
C ASP A 849 -12.62 9.46 26.84
N ALA A 850 -12.93 8.95 25.65
CA ALA A 850 -13.39 7.57 25.44
C ALA A 850 -12.26 6.52 25.43
N TRP A 851 -10.97 6.92 25.46
CA TRP A 851 -9.85 5.98 25.42
C TRP A 851 -9.63 5.30 26.79
N PRO A 852 -9.60 3.96 26.89
CA PRO A 852 -9.44 3.27 28.17
C PRO A 852 -7.98 3.24 28.67
N GLY A 853 -7.00 3.28 27.77
CA GLY A 853 -5.60 2.97 28.04
C GLY A 853 -4.75 4.06 28.73
N TRP A 854 -5.38 5.05 29.36
CA TRP A 854 -4.65 6.09 30.11
C TRP A 854 -3.96 5.50 31.35
N ARG A 855 -2.63 5.64 31.46
CA ARG A 855 -1.88 5.10 32.60
C ARG A 855 -2.05 5.90 33.89
N SER A 856 -2.35 7.20 33.80
CA SER A 856 -2.58 8.06 34.98
C SER A 856 -3.28 9.38 34.62
N ASP A 857 -3.99 9.98 35.58
CA ASP A 857 -4.65 11.27 35.39
C ASP A 857 -3.68 12.42 35.02
N PRO A 858 -2.44 12.51 35.54
CA PRO A 858 -1.46 13.51 35.07
C PRO A 858 -1.11 13.42 33.58
N GLU A 859 -1.05 12.21 32.99
CA GLU A 859 -0.79 12.04 31.55
C GLU A 859 -1.96 12.60 30.72
N ARG A 860 -3.19 12.27 31.12
CA ARG A 860 -4.42 12.79 30.50
C ARG A 860 -4.56 14.30 30.65
N ALA A 861 -4.27 14.83 31.84
CA ALA A 861 -4.29 16.26 32.12
C ALA A 861 -3.24 17.04 31.31
N HIS A 862 -2.04 16.47 31.09
CA HIS A 862 -1.01 17.07 30.23
C HIS A 862 -1.48 17.20 28.78
N VAL A 863 -2.04 16.14 28.20
CA VAL A 863 -2.60 16.17 26.84
C VAL A 863 -3.77 17.16 26.75
N PHE A 864 -4.67 17.17 27.73
CA PHE A 864 -5.84 18.04 27.70
C PHE A 864 -5.47 19.52 27.89
N ALA A 865 -4.36 19.82 28.58
CA ALA A 865 -3.80 21.17 28.62
C ALA A 865 -3.31 21.65 27.25
N GLN A 866 -2.78 20.77 26.40
CA GLN A 866 -2.42 21.11 25.01
C GLN A 866 -3.67 21.43 24.17
N PHE A 867 -4.73 20.64 24.33
CA PHE A 867 -6.02 20.89 23.67
C PHE A 867 -6.60 22.24 24.09
N GLU A 868 -6.57 22.57 25.38
CA GLU A 868 -7.10 23.86 25.86
C GLU A 868 -6.24 25.06 25.42
N GLN A 869 -4.91 24.94 25.39
CA GLN A 869 -4.03 25.96 24.79
C GLN A 869 -4.39 26.22 23.33
N ALA A 870 -4.67 25.18 22.53
CA ALA A 870 -5.13 25.34 21.16
C ALA A 870 -6.53 26.00 21.09
N ARG A 871 -7.46 25.68 22.02
CA ARG A 871 -8.76 26.37 22.11
C ARG A 871 -8.62 27.85 22.45
N GLU A 872 -7.76 28.22 23.40
CA GLU A 872 -7.51 29.62 23.76
C GLU A 872 -7.04 30.42 22.53
N ILE A 873 -6.15 29.83 21.73
CA ILE A 873 -5.68 30.42 20.47
C ILE A 873 -6.85 30.60 19.49
N TYR A 874 -7.66 29.57 19.22
CA TYR A 874 -8.80 29.73 18.30
C TYR A 874 -9.90 30.68 18.80
N ARG A 875 -10.19 30.71 20.11
CA ARG A 875 -11.11 31.71 20.70
C ARG A 875 -10.60 33.13 20.49
N ARG A 876 -9.28 33.36 20.63
CA ARG A 876 -8.65 34.65 20.33
C ARG A 876 -8.74 34.98 18.83
N LEU A 877 -8.44 34.04 17.95
CA LEU A 877 -8.51 34.21 16.49
C LEU A 877 -9.96 34.53 16.01
N ALA A 878 -10.98 33.97 16.67
CA ALA A 878 -12.38 34.33 16.44
C ALA A 878 -12.70 35.77 16.88
N ALA A 879 -12.24 36.19 18.06
CA ALA A 879 -12.42 37.57 18.53
C ALA A 879 -11.64 38.59 17.67
N GLU A 880 -10.48 38.23 17.13
CA GLU A 880 -9.72 39.00 16.13
C GLU A 880 -10.39 39.03 14.73
N ALA A 881 -11.44 38.24 14.51
CA ALA A 881 -12.31 38.32 13.33
C ALA A 881 -13.52 39.22 13.59
N ASP A 882 -14.15 39.13 14.77
CA ASP A 882 -15.28 39.98 15.20
C ASP A 882 -14.91 41.46 15.44
N ALA A 883 -13.61 41.80 15.45
CA ALA A 883 -13.09 43.16 15.65
C ALA A 883 -12.79 43.92 14.33
N ARG A 884 -13.50 43.59 13.24
CA ARG A 884 -13.32 44.15 11.88
C ARG A 884 -14.57 44.86 11.41
#